data_AF-A0A8J7ZAD1-F1
#
_entry.id   AF-A0A8J7ZAD1-F1
#
_cell.length_a   1.000
_cell.length_b   1.000
_cell.length_c   1.000
_cell.angle_alpha   90.00
_cell.angle_beta   90.00
_cell.angle_gamma   90.00
#
_symmetry.space_group_name_H-M   'P 1'
#
loop_
_entity.id
_entity.type
_entity.pdbx_description
1 polymer ?
#
loop_
_entity_poly.entity_id
_entity_poly.type
_entity_poly.pdbx_seq_one_letter_code
_entity_poly.pdbx_strand_id
1 'polypeptide(L)'
;MTKKKVLTLIIVCLFFVMINSYFNSESTTIEKPSEIVVPPAMTVSLMWDYTTTGGTIQTSPVVADIDRDDDLEIIICGADNRLYCIDSTGSLEWTYICSDSIQYSSPCVADLDDDGTFEILFGCFDNYLKCVSHTGSLEWEFNTGGDVVATPVVADLDDDGELEVLIGGTGSLDGIFCLNSTGHQQWFYGTYAVGQAVGIADLENDGILEVIAVDQNKISCIDYDGSSAWTATISGMSTGLRAPVIGDLDNDGTDEIITCDFGLKKVFCYSHLGVQEWNYTTIDNKAVSPALVDLDGDNNLEVIVIDYFDYGNVYCLNSTGNLVWQTDVGRGGRAQPVISDLDNDGTYEIVVSGMNNYMACLDHTGGTEWNQSVGGVFGWSTPCIFDIDKNGRLEIIVGNGMDIECYQLSGIAASGDSPWHSYQCSIFNTGNVDSDGDFLDDITEAYYGISPTSMDSDSDLLNDGLEVIIYNTDPTDIDTDNDLLGDNAEIILGTDPHDPDTDDDGLSDSEEIVLGSDGYYTDPLDPDSDDDGLNDGAENTANTNPNDSDTDDDLMPDGWEVDNSLNPLTDDTTLDPDSDGLDNIGEYNNGTDPQDDDSDDDLVLDGEEVFLGADGYITDPLDNDTDSDGLTDSEEINTYETDPTQADSDGDSLDDQEEVTLGIDGFITNATLADTDGDGLNDADEYTNSTDPTDSDSDDDSILDGEEVVLGTDGFITDPLDDDTDDDGLTDDYEIDTSLTNPTDSDSDDDLLDDGEELSLGDDGYLTDPLDNDSDDDGLLDGEEFSEATDPTDSDSDDDGLTDGAEVNTHLTDPLDDDSDDDGLTDGEEITLGTNPNSIDSDGDLLDDYTEVNTTETDPLDTDTDDDGIDDFEETVIGDDGYITDPTEADTDGDGIDDATEITNGPDPTDPNDPPTEATPLFGSLISLIAFVSLSLIIILINRKRNR
;
A
#
# COMPACT_ATOMS: atom_id res chain seq x y z
N MET A 1 3.21 27.30 93.90
CA MET A 1 4.45 27.96 94.39
C MET A 1 5.57 27.49 93.50
N THR A 2 6.44 28.43 93.14
CA THR A 2 7.70 28.24 92.45
C THR A 2 8.44 26.96 92.85
N LYS A 3 9.23 26.48 91.88
CA LYS A 3 10.44 25.68 92.03
C LYS A 3 10.16 24.20 92.27
N LYS A 4 10.82 23.28 91.58
CA LYS A 4 12.12 23.33 90.90
C LYS A 4 12.15 22.02 90.10
N LYS A 5 12.50 22.05 88.81
CA LYS A 5 13.87 21.71 88.37
C LYS A 5 14.50 20.62 89.24
N VAL A 6 14.78 19.49 88.60
CA VAL A 6 15.93 18.58 88.73
C VAL A 6 15.37 17.28 88.12
N LEU A 7 15.87 16.74 87.01
CA LEU A 7 17.26 16.69 86.63
C LEU A 7 17.34 16.43 85.12
N THR A 8 17.84 17.43 84.40
CA THR A 8 18.54 17.28 83.13
C THR A 8 19.42 16.03 83.13
N LEU A 9 19.39 15.30 82.02
CA LEU A 9 20.48 14.40 81.62
C LEU A 9 20.55 13.06 82.39
N ILE A 10 19.63 12.15 82.06
CA ILE A 10 19.94 10.73 82.11
C ILE A 10 19.62 10.19 80.71
N ILE A 11 20.68 9.96 79.96
CA ILE A 11 20.81 8.81 79.04
C ILE A 11 19.83 8.90 77.85
N VAL A 12 20.12 9.63 76.77
CA VAL A 12 21.20 9.37 75.79
C VAL A 12 21.66 7.91 75.82
N CYS A 13 21.22 7.20 74.77
CA CYS A 13 21.59 5.84 74.37
C CYS A 13 20.78 4.73 75.02
N LEU A 14 19.65 4.43 74.38
CA LEU A 14 19.12 3.11 73.98
C LEU A 14 17.66 3.37 73.55
N PHE A 15 17.35 4.00 72.41
CA PHE A 15 17.77 3.69 71.03
C PHE A 15 17.69 2.19 70.74
N PHE A 16 16.66 1.86 69.96
CA PHE A 16 16.36 0.60 69.28
C PHE A 16 15.73 -0.56 70.08
N VAL A 17 14.66 -1.06 69.45
CA VAL A 17 14.08 -2.41 69.49
C VAL A 17 12.80 -2.60 70.31
N MET A 18 11.69 -2.52 69.56
CA MET A 18 10.50 -3.39 69.59
C MET A 18 9.55 -3.39 70.79
N ILE A 19 8.36 -3.89 70.47
CA ILE A 19 7.21 -4.28 71.30
C ILE A 19 6.21 -3.13 71.34
N ASN A 20 5.45 -2.88 70.27
CA ASN A 20 4.55 -3.79 69.55
C ASN A 20 3.55 -4.51 70.47
N SER A 21 2.30 -4.37 70.05
CA SER A 21 1.11 -5.13 70.39
C SER A 21 0.22 -4.61 71.55
N TYR A 22 -1.04 -4.47 71.15
CA TYR A 22 -2.28 -4.41 71.93
C TYR A 22 -2.62 -3.10 72.61
N PHE A 23 -3.60 -2.38 72.05
CA PHE A 23 -4.79 -2.00 72.81
C PHE A 23 -5.99 -1.73 71.88
N ASN A 24 -6.97 -2.64 71.93
CA ASN A 24 -8.37 -2.40 71.60
C ASN A 24 -9.10 -1.92 72.86
N SER A 25 -9.99 -0.93 72.74
CA SER A 25 -11.36 -0.93 73.30
C SER A 25 -11.98 0.47 73.31
N GLU A 26 -13.23 0.53 72.85
CA GLU A 26 -14.18 1.65 72.77
C GLU A 26 -14.47 2.41 74.09
N SER A 27 -14.95 3.67 73.95
CA SER A 27 -16.13 4.26 74.64
C SER A 27 -16.02 5.79 74.86
N THR A 28 -16.70 6.55 73.99
CA THR A 28 -17.38 7.86 74.11
C THR A 28 -17.11 8.81 75.30
N THR A 29 -16.84 10.10 75.00
CA THR A 29 -17.37 11.28 75.74
C THR A 29 -17.52 12.53 74.86
N ILE A 30 -18.62 13.23 75.09
CA ILE A 30 -19.16 14.49 74.51
C ILE A 30 -18.16 15.67 74.50
N GLU A 31 -18.01 16.36 73.37
CA GLU A 31 -17.24 17.61 73.24
C GLU A 31 -18.08 18.91 73.27
N LYS A 32 -17.39 20.00 73.64
CA LYS A 32 -17.87 21.39 73.78
C LYS A 32 -18.11 22.05 72.42
N PRO A 33 -18.85 23.18 72.35
CA PRO A 33 -18.95 23.95 71.11
C PRO A 33 -17.56 24.52 70.77
N SER A 34 -17.04 24.11 69.62
CA SER A 34 -15.80 24.58 69.02
C SER A 34 -15.89 26.08 68.71
N GLU A 35 -14.78 26.77 68.94
CA GLU A 35 -14.54 28.09 68.35
C GLU A 35 -14.69 27.97 66.83
N ILE A 36 -15.34 28.95 66.20
CA ILE A 36 -15.38 29.08 64.74
C ILE A 36 -13.92 29.24 64.29
N VAL A 37 -13.33 28.13 63.86
CA VAL A 37 -12.10 28.10 63.09
C VAL A 37 -12.51 28.56 61.72
N VAL A 38 -12.12 29.77 61.33
CA VAL A 38 -12.20 30.16 59.93
C VAL A 38 -11.26 29.22 59.19
N PRO A 39 -11.73 28.43 58.21
CA PRO A 39 -10.85 27.57 57.44
C PRO A 39 -9.72 28.41 56.83
N PRO A 40 -8.50 27.86 56.72
CA PRO A 40 -7.43 28.53 55.99
C PRO A 40 -7.90 28.75 54.54
N ALA A 41 -7.67 29.94 53.99
CA ALA A 41 -7.98 30.22 52.59
C ALA A 41 -7.30 29.17 51.69
N MET A 42 -8.05 28.64 50.73
CA MET A 42 -7.57 27.68 49.74
C MET A 42 -6.33 28.22 49.03
N THR A 43 -5.33 27.36 48.83
CA THR A 43 -4.09 27.70 48.13
C THR A 43 -3.87 26.75 46.97
N VAL A 44 -3.37 27.31 45.87
CA VAL A 44 -3.04 26.59 44.65
C VAL A 44 -1.53 26.39 44.58
N SER A 45 -1.07 25.17 44.34
CA SER A 45 0.36 24.86 44.18
C SER A 45 0.63 24.01 42.95
N LEU A 46 1.61 24.43 42.14
CA LEU A 46 2.07 23.64 40.99
C LEU A 46 2.58 22.28 41.49
N MET A 47 1.98 21.20 40.97
CA MET A 47 2.36 19.83 41.25
C MET A 47 3.44 19.38 40.26
N TRP A 48 3.16 19.49 38.97
CA TRP A 48 4.09 19.24 37.88
C TRP A 48 3.80 20.14 36.67
N ASP A 49 4.79 20.28 35.80
CA ASP A 49 4.69 20.96 34.52
C ASP A 49 5.41 20.17 33.42
N TYR A 50 4.82 20.13 32.24
CA TYR A 50 5.42 19.55 31.04
C TYR A 50 5.53 20.61 29.94
N THR A 51 6.75 20.95 29.53
CA THR A 51 6.99 21.90 28.44
C THR A 51 7.00 21.19 27.09
N THR A 52 6.10 21.58 26.19
CA THR A 52 6.03 21.10 24.80
C THR A 52 7.26 21.43 23.97
N THR A 53 7.41 20.78 22.81
CA THR A 53 8.58 20.98 21.93
C THR A 53 8.57 22.34 21.21
N GLY A 54 7.41 22.99 21.14
CA GLY A 54 7.22 24.37 20.72
C GLY A 54 5.75 24.73 20.54
N GLY A 55 5.44 26.00 20.23
CA GLY A 55 4.06 26.42 19.99
C GLY A 55 3.24 26.58 21.28
N THR A 56 2.16 27.36 21.21
CA THR A 56 1.28 27.56 22.37
C THR A 56 0.17 26.51 22.43
N ILE A 57 -0.11 25.98 23.61
CA ILE A 57 -1.33 25.21 23.88
C ILE A 57 -2.53 26.15 23.88
N GLN A 58 -3.51 25.86 23.03
CA GLN A 58 -4.75 26.65 22.89
C GLN A 58 -6.02 25.79 22.99
N THR A 59 -5.86 24.48 23.07
CA THR A 59 -6.91 23.48 23.26
C THR A 59 -7.09 23.16 24.73
N SER A 60 -8.23 22.60 25.09
CA SER A 60 -8.51 22.11 26.44
C SER A 60 -7.96 20.69 26.59
N PRO A 61 -7.38 20.32 27.75
CA PRO A 61 -7.06 18.92 28.04
C PRO A 61 -8.35 18.10 28.24
N VAL A 62 -8.26 16.81 27.94
CA VAL A 62 -9.18 15.78 28.43
C VAL A 62 -8.39 14.83 29.34
N VAL A 63 -9.05 14.34 30.39
CA VAL A 63 -8.47 13.42 31.37
C VAL A 63 -9.34 12.17 31.36
N ALA A 64 -8.75 11.01 31.11
CA ALA A 64 -9.42 9.71 31.09
C ALA A 64 -8.38 8.59 31.25
N ASP A 65 -8.79 7.44 31.78
CA ASP A 65 -8.01 6.21 31.79
C ASP A 65 -8.21 5.55 30.42
N ILE A 66 -7.29 5.80 29.48
CA ILE A 66 -7.51 5.41 28.08
C ILE A 66 -7.16 3.94 27.79
N ASP A 67 -6.39 3.29 28.67
CA ASP A 67 -5.91 1.92 28.47
C ASP A 67 -6.30 0.94 29.59
N ARG A 68 -7.22 1.36 30.47
CA ARG A 68 -7.78 0.59 31.59
C ARG A 68 -6.72 0.10 32.57
N ASP A 69 -5.67 0.89 32.78
CA ASP A 69 -4.59 0.55 33.71
C ASP A 69 -4.77 1.14 35.12
N ASP A 70 -5.87 1.87 35.33
CA ASP A 70 -6.26 2.52 36.59
C ASP A 70 -5.38 3.74 36.93
N ASP A 71 -4.49 4.17 36.03
CA ASP A 71 -3.86 5.50 35.97
C ASP A 71 -4.67 6.41 35.02
N LEU A 72 -4.51 7.74 35.15
CA LEU A 72 -5.28 8.70 34.33
C LEU A 72 -4.37 9.46 33.38
N GLU A 73 -4.73 9.48 32.10
CA GLU A 73 -3.97 10.15 31.05
C GLU A 73 -4.55 11.53 30.76
N ILE A 74 -3.65 12.49 30.54
CA ILE A 74 -3.97 13.83 30.07
C ILE A 74 -3.67 13.90 28.57
N ILE A 75 -4.73 14.08 27.78
CA ILE A 75 -4.64 14.22 26.33
C ILE A 75 -4.82 15.67 25.91
N ILE A 76 -3.86 16.22 25.15
CA ILE A 76 -3.89 17.63 24.74
C ILE A 76 -3.12 17.93 23.45
N CYS A 77 -3.70 18.82 22.64
CA CYS A 77 -3.14 19.25 21.35
C CYS A 77 -2.23 20.50 21.45
N GLY A 78 -1.03 20.43 20.85
CA GLY A 78 -0.07 21.52 20.76
C GLY A 78 0.00 22.23 19.41
N ALA A 79 0.33 23.52 19.42
CA ALA A 79 0.60 24.30 18.20
C ALA A 79 1.91 23.95 17.48
N ASP A 80 2.68 23.01 18.02
CA ASP A 80 3.77 22.30 17.31
C ASP A 80 3.30 21.07 16.53
N ASN A 81 1.98 20.98 16.28
CA ASN A 81 1.35 19.91 15.51
C ASN A 81 1.43 18.54 16.20
N ARG A 82 1.48 18.52 17.54
CA ARG A 82 1.61 17.31 18.34
C ARG A 82 0.43 17.12 19.28
N LEU A 83 -0.19 15.96 19.23
CA LEU A 83 -1.02 15.45 20.33
C LEU A 83 -0.09 14.85 21.38
N TYR A 84 -0.35 15.15 22.64
CA TYR A 84 0.42 14.66 23.77
C TYR A 84 -0.48 13.79 24.64
N CYS A 85 0.02 12.61 25.01
CA CYS A 85 -0.49 11.81 26.10
C CYS A 85 0.52 11.83 27.25
N ILE A 86 0.04 12.17 28.45
CA ILE A 86 0.85 12.38 29.65
C ILE A 86 0.17 11.64 30.80
N ASP A 87 0.93 10.90 31.61
CA ASP A 87 0.40 10.21 32.78
C ASP A 87 0.00 11.19 33.93
N SER A 88 -0.68 10.68 34.96
CA SER A 88 -1.07 11.44 36.16
C SER A 88 0.09 12.14 36.87
N THR A 89 1.33 11.67 36.66
CA THR A 89 2.56 12.20 37.26
C THR A 89 3.20 13.34 36.47
N GLY A 90 2.70 13.62 35.26
CA GLY A 90 3.24 14.62 34.34
C GLY A 90 4.35 14.09 33.43
N SER A 91 4.50 12.77 33.32
CA SER A 91 5.47 12.15 32.42
C SER A 91 4.83 11.89 31.05
N LEU A 92 5.60 12.13 29.99
CA LEU A 92 5.15 11.83 28.63
C LEU A 92 5.10 10.33 28.39
N GLU A 93 3.94 9.85 27.95
CA GLU A 93 3.76 8.48 27.49
C GLU A 93 4.09 8.37 26.00
N TRP A 94 3.32 9.08 25.18
CA TRP A 94 3.47 9.08 23.73
C TRP A 94 3.05 10.42 23.10
N THR A 95 3.39 10.59 21.82
CA THR A 95 2.95 11.74 21.03
C THR A 95 2.57 11.31 19.62
N TYR A 96 1.46 11.84 19.11
CA TYR A 96 1.10 11.75 17.69
C TYR A 96 1.48 13.05 16.96
N ILE A 97 1.99 12.96 15.72
CA ILE A 97 2.48 14.12 14.96
C ILE A 97 1.62 14.32 13.71
N CYS A 98 0.99 15.49 13.61
CA CYS A 98 0.20 15.89 12.44
C CYS A 98 1.00 16.64 11.38
N SER A 99 0.46 16.61 10.17
CA SER A 99 1.05 17.28 9.01
C SER A 99 0.86 18.80 9.06
N ASP A 100 -0.19 19.28 9.73
CA ASP A 100 -0.48 20.70 9.95
C ASP A 100 -1.00 20.95 11.38
N SER A 101 -1.41 22.18 11.68
CA SER A 101 -1.80 22.65 13.00
C SER A 101 -3.02 21.94 13.56
N ILE A 102 -2.97 21.61 14.85
CA ILE A 102 -4.08 21.03 15.63
C ILE A 102 -4.48 21.92 16.82
N GLN A 103 -4.10 23.19 16.80
CA GLN A 103 -4.14 24.06 17.99
C GLN A 103 -5.53 24.59 18.37
N TYR A 104 -6.60 24.23 17.66
CA TYR A 104 -7.95 24.79 17.91
C TYR A 104 -9.06 23.76 18.14
N SER A 105 -8.86 22.52 17.69
CA SER A 105 -9.76 21.40 17.97
C SER A 105 -9.26 20.73 19.24
N SER A 106 -10.06 20.78 20.31
CA SER A 106 -9.70 20.04 21.53
C SER A 106 -9.90 18.54 21.27
N PRO A 107 -9.09 17.66 21.87
CA PRO A 107 -9.29 16.23 21.75
C PRO A 107 -10.57 15.80 22.49
N CYS A 108 -11.24 14.78 21.97
CA CYS A 108 -12.34 14.03 22.59
C CYS A 108 -11.89 12.57 22.72
N VAL A 109 -12.39 11.88 23.74
CA VAL A 109 -12.14 10.45 23.96
C VAL A 109 -13.46 9.71 24.07
N ALA A 110 -13.55 8.52 23.49
CA ALA A 110 -14.69 7.61 23.54
C ALA A 110 -14.23 6.22 23.12
N ASP A 111 -14.87 5.17 23.63
CA ASP A 111 -14.66 3.80 23.20
C ASP A 111 -15.57 3.58 21.98
N LEU A 112 -15.00 3.70 20.79
CA LEU A 112 -15.78 3.72 19.56
C LEU A 112 -16.09 2.32 19.05
N ASP A 113 -15.26 1.33 19.38
CA ASP A 113 -15.38 -0.04 18.89
C ASP A 113 -15.68 -1.07 19.98
N ASP A 114 -15.97 -0.61 21.20
CA ASP A 114 -16.34 -1.41 22.37
C ASP A 114 -15.26 -2.47 22.72
N ASP A 115 -14.00 -2.14 22.44
CA ASP A 115 -12.85 -2.98 22.78
C ASP A 115 -12.38 -2.79 24.22
N GLY A 116 -12.94 -1.78 24.86
CA GLY A 116 -12.70 -1.38 26.21
C GLY A 116 -11.68 -0.28 26.39
N THR A 117 -10.95 0.11 25.37
CA THR A 117 -9.99 1.21 25.43
C THR A 117 -10.58 2.45 24.79
N PHE A 118 -10.04 3.63 25.10
CA PHE A 118 -10.56 4.87 24.54
C PHE A 118 -9.77 5.32 23.31
N GLU A 119 -10.50 5.57 22.23
CA GLU A 119 -9.99 6.25 21.05
C GLU A 119 -9.95 7.75 21.28
N ILE A 120 -8.99 8.42 20.63
CA ILE A 120 -8.81 9.86 20.71
C ILE A 120 -9.11 10.52 19.36
N LEU A 121 -10.14 11.36 19.37
CA LEU A 121 -10.61 12.14 18.22
C LEU A 121 -10.14 13.59 18.27
N PHE A 122 -9.58 14.10 17.17
CA PHE A 122 -9.21 15.51 17.06
C PHE A 122 -9.10 16.02 15.62
N GLY A 123 -9.36 17.31 15.43
CA GLY A 123 -9.31 18.00 14.14
C GLY A 123 -7.94 18.58 13.79
N CYS A 124 -7.61 18.55 12.49
CA CYS A 124 -6.38 19.12 11.94
C CYS A 124 -6.61 20.07 10.76
N PHE A 125 -5.68 21.01 10.59
CA PHE A 125 -5.66 21.98 9.49
C PHE A 125 -5.24 21.36 8.15
N ASP A 126 -4.88 20.08 8.14
CA ASP A 126 -4.68 19.30 6.91
C ASP A 126 -5.98 18.77 6.29
N ASN A 127 -7.12 19.24 6.82
CA ASN A 127 -8.51 18.97 6.45
C ASN A 127 -9.12 17.69 7.04
N TYR A 128 -8.40 17.01 7.93
CA TYR A 128 -8.84 15.74 8.50
C TYR A 128 -9.32 15.87 9.95
N LEU A 129 -10.41 15.17 10.25
CA LEU A 129 -10.65 14.60 11.57
C LEU A 129 -9.84 13.30 11.65
N LYS A 130 -9.20 13.03 12.79
CA LYS A 130 -8.37 11.84 13.00
C LYS A 130 -8.82 11.12 14.26
N CYS A 131 -8.81 9.80 14.20
CA CYS A 131 -9.02 8.88 15.31
C CYS A 131 -7.72 8.10 15.57
N VAL A 132 -7.26 8.09 16.81
CA VAL A 132 -6.06 7.34 17.20
C VAL A 132 -6.37 6.52 18.45
N SER A 133 -5.96 5.24 18.46
CA SER A 133 -6.02 4.34 19.63
C SER A 133 -5.42 4.94 20.90
N HIS A 134 -5.72 4.30 22.03
CA HIS A 134 -5.08 4.52 23.33
C HIS A 134 -3.52 4.49 23.28
N THR A 135 -2.93 3.78 22.31
CA THR A 135 -1.46 3.72 22.11
C THR A 135 -0.88 4.87 21.27
N GLY A 136 -1.73 5.75 20.74
CA GLY A 136 -1.37 6.83 19.83
C GLY A 136 -1.13 6.38 18.38
N SER A 137 -1.62 5.20 17.99
CA SER A 137 -1.60 4.70 16.60
C SER A 137 -2.84 5.19 15.83
N LEU A 138 -2.68 5.61 14.58
CA LEU A 138 -3.81 6.05 13.74
C LEU A 138 -4.66 4.85 13.30
N GLU A 139 -5.96 4.93 13.53
CA GLU A 139 -6.95 3.94 13.04
C GLU A 139 -7.60 4.43 11.76
N TRP A 140 -8.21 5.61 11.80
CA TRP A 140 -8.89 6.19 10.66
C TRP A 140 -8.79 7.71 10.62
N GLU A 141 -9.02 8.27 9.43
CA GLU A 141 -9.11 9.71 9.22
C GLU A 141 -10.21 10.07 8.22
N PHE A 142 -10.93 11.15 8.49
CA PHE A 142 -12.04 11.62 7.65
C PHE A 142 -11.76 13.02 7.09
N ASN A 143 -11.83 13.16 5.76
CA ASN A 143 -11.57 14.42 5.08
C ASN A 143 -12.83 15.29 4.98
N THR A 144 -12.87 16.38 5.75
CA THR A 144 -14.01 17.32 5.75
C THR A 144 -13.99 18.31 4.58
N GLY A 145 -12.92 18.34 3.77
CA GLY A 145 -12.77 19.22 2.62
C GLY A 145 -12.30 20.65 2.94
N GLY A 146 -11.86 20.90 4.18
CA GLY A 146 -11.10 22.08 4.60
C GLY A 146 -10.70 22.01 6.09
N ASP A 147 -10.05 23.05 6.64
CA ASP A 147 -9.49 23.04 8.01
C ASP A 147 -10.53 22.60 9.07
N VAL A 148 -10.17 21.60 9.89
CA VAL A 148 -11.02 21.14 11.00
C VAL A 148 -10.62 21.88 12.27
N VAL A 149 -11.48 22.81 12.68
CA VAL A 149 -11.25 23.69 13.84
C VAL A 149 -12.23 23.47 14.99
N ALA A 150 -13.31 22.73 14.74
CA ALA A 150 -14.28 22.34 15.75
C ALA A 150 -13.74 21.20 16.61
N THR A 151 -14.17 21.12 17.86
CA THR A 151 -13.98 19.94 18.71
C THR A 151 -14.99 18.88 18.25
N PRO A 152 -14.58 17.61 18.03
CA PRO A 152 -15.51 16.51 17.78
C PRO A 152 -16.40 16.27 18.99
N VAL A 153 -17.61 15.76 18.75
CA VAL A 153 -18.57 15.33 19.78
C VAL A 153 -18.96 13.90 19.47
N VAL A 154 -19.02 13.04 20.48
CA VAL A 154 -19.39 11.63 20.36
C VAL A 154 -20.63 11.37 21.21
N ALA A 155 -21.60 10.65 20.65
CA ALA A 155 -22.79 10.13 21.36
C ALA A 155 -23.52 9.13 20.47
N ASP A 156 -24.21 8.17 21.07
CA ASP A 156 -25.25 7.39 20.39
C ASP A 156 -26.45 8.31 20.12
N LEU A 157 -26.66 8.64 18.84
CA LEU A 157 -27.72 9.58 18.45
C LEU A 157 -29.07 8.91 18.28
N ASP A 158 -29.12 7.61 18.02
CA ASP A 158 -30.35 6.90 17.65
C ASP A 158 -30.74 5.72 18.54
N ASP A 159 -30.07 5.59 19.69
CA ASP A 159 -30.33 4.62 20.76
C ASP A 159 -30.19 3.18 20.24
N ASP A 160 -29.18 2.95 19.39
CA ASP A 160 -28.88 1.66 18.79
C ASP A 160 -27.68 0.94 19.43
N GLY A 161 -27.01 1.58 20.38
CA GLY A 161 -25.84 1.07 21.09
C GLY A 161 -24.50 1.44 20.45
N GLU A 162 -24.48 2.00 19.23
CA GLU A 162 -23.26 2.42 18.55
C GLU A 162 -23.04 3.93 18.67
N LEU A 163 -21.79 4.35 18.85
CA LEU A 163 -21.47 5.77 18.98
C LEU A 163 -21.31 6.47 17.61
N GLU A 164 -21.98 7.61 17.45
CA GLU A 164 -21.74 8.54 16.35
C GLU A 164 -20.73 9.63 16.67
N VAL A 165 -19.93 9.99 15.66
CA VAL A 165 -18.98 11.10 15.70
C VAL A 165 -19.49 12.30 14.89
N LEU A 166 -19.74 13.40 15.59
CA LEU A 166 -20.15 14.68 15.02
C LEU A 166 -18.98 15.65 14.91
N ILE A 167 -18.76 16.19 13.70
CA ILE A 167 -17.70 17.17 13.46
C ILE A 167 -18.13 18.33 12.55
N GLY A 168 -17.80 19.55 12.97
CA GLY A 168 -17.95 20.76 12.15
C GLY A 168 -16.80 20.92 11.16
N GLY A 169 -17.10 20.92 9.86
CA GLY A 169 -16.13 21.19 8.80
C GLY A 169 -16.18 22.64 8.32
N THR A 170 -15.01 23.17 7.93
CA THR A 170 -14.90 24.49 7.28
C THR A 170 -14.22 24.33 5.93
N GLY A 171 -14.64 25.04 4.88
CA GLY A 171 -13.94 25.03 3.59
C GLY A 171 -14.83 24.92 2.36
N SER A 172 -14.58 23.91 1.52
CA SER A 172 -15.35 23.71 0.28
C SER A 172 -16.76 23.16 0.52
N LEU A 173 -16.94 22.47 1.66
CA LEU A 173 -18.20 21.94 2.17
C LEU A 173 -18.36 22.40 3.62
N ASP A 174 -18.87 23.62 3.81
CA ASP A 174 -19.22 24.11 5.16
C ASP A 174 -20.44 23.33 5.68
N GLY A 175 -20.33 22.71 6.86
CA GLY A 175 -21.42 21.96 7.46
C GLY A 175 -21.01 21.13 8.67
N ILE A 176 -21.92 20.25 9.08
CA ILE A 176 -21.71 19.23 10.11
C ILE A 176 -21.74 17.87 9.43
N PHE A 177 -20.79 17.03 9.81
CA PHE A 177 -20.68 15.64 9.39
C PHE A 177 -21.03 14.76 10.58
N CYS A 178 -21.81 13.71 10.34
CA CYS A 178 -22.01 12.60 11.25
C CYS A 178 -21.36 11.38 10.65
N LEU A 179 -20.52 10.72 11.44
CA LEU A 179 -19.79 9.52 11.10
C LEU A 179 -20.19 8.42 12.09
N ASN A 180 -20.16 7.16 11.67
CA ASN A 180 -20.20 6.05 12.63
C ASN A 180 -18.83 5.88 13.34
N SER A 181 -18.77 4.94 14.28
CA SER A 181 -17.58 4.46 14.99
C SER A 181 -16.34 4.26 14.10
N THR A 182 -16.54 3.70 12.90
CA THR A 182 -15.46 3.40 11.93
C THR A 182 -15.05 4.58 11.04
N GLY A 183 -15.58 5.79 11.28
CA GLY A 183 -15.22 7.01 10.55
C GLY A 183 -15.90 7.17 9.18
N HIS A 184 -16.91 6.36 8.88
CA HIS A 184 -17.71 6.45 7.67
C HIS A 184 -18.87 7.45 7.84
N GLN A 185 -19.01 8.38 6.90
CA GLN A 185 -20.06 9.39 6.94
C GLN A 185 -21.46 8.79 6.75
N GLN A 186 -22.30 8.89 7.77
CA GLN A 186 -23.74 8.55 7.70
C GLN A 186 -24.53 9.68 7.02
N TRP A 187 -24.36 10.93 7.48
CA TRP A 187 -25.07 12.08 6.91
C TRP A 187 -24.26 13.38 6.96
N PHE A 188 -24.74 14.37 6.21
CA PHE A 188 -24.15 15.71 6.14
C PHE A 188 -25.23 16.79 6.21
N TYR A 189 -25.08 17.72 7.15
CA TYR A 189 -25.95 18.88 7.28
C TYR A 189 -25.26 20.17 6.82
N GLY A 190 -25.72 20.67 5.68
CA GLY A 190 -25.17 21.89 5.07
C GLY A 190 -25.53 23.16 5.85
N THR A 191 -24.54 23.81 6.44
CA THR A 191 -24.71 25.05 7.21
C THR A 191 -23.46 25.93 7.10
N TYR A 192 -23.55 27.22 7.44
CA TYR A 192 -22.33 28.07 7.39
C TYR A 192 -21.32 27.62 8.44
N ALA A 193 -20.03 27.66 8.08
CA ALA A 193 -18.89 27.16 8.86
C ALA A 193 -19.12 27.09 10.38
N VAL A 194 -19.24 25.87 10.89
CA VAL A 194 -19.37 25.56 12.32
C VAL A 194 -17.96 25.39 12.86
N GLY A 195 -17.36 26.52 13.25
CA GLY A 195 -15.98 26.53 13.73
C GLY A 195 -15.83 26.20 15.22
N GLN A 196 -16.87 25.67 15.88
CA GLN A 196 -16.97 25.34 17.31
C GLN A 196 -17.78 24.04 17.45
N ALA A 197 -17.76 23.37 18.61
CA ALA A 197 -18.57 22.17 18.81
C ALA A 197 -20.08 22.42 18.67
N VAL A 198 -20.80 21.35 18.32
CA VAL A 198 -22.26 21.25 18.38
C VAL A 198 -22.70 20.93 19.82
N GLY A 199 -23.99 21.12 20.12
CA GLY A 199 -24.60 20.57 21.33
C GLY A 199 -25.46 19.36 20.97
N ILE A 200 -25.68 18.48 21.94
CA ILE A 200 -26.53 17.29 21.84
C ILE A 200 -27.45 17.26 23.06
N ALA A 201 -28.73 16.93 22.86
CA ALA A 201 -29.73 16.75 23.91
C ALA A 201 -31.02 16.16 23.32
N ASP A 202 -31.79 15.44 24.13
CA ASP A 202 -33.17 15.04 23.81
C ASP A 202 -34.12 16.23 24.09
N LEU A 203 -34.37 17.06 23.09
CA LEU A 203 -35.25 18.23 23.20
C LEU A 203 -36.73 17.87 23.09
N GLU A 204 -37.06 16.68 22.56
CA GLU A 204 -38.43 16.22 22.36
C GLU A 204 -38.94 15.28 23.48
N ASN A 205 -38.05 14.86 24.40
CA ASN A 205 -38.25 13.88 25.46
C ASN A 205 -38.76 12.54 24.92
N ASP A 206 -38.16 12.04 23.84
CA ASP A 206 -38.52 10.77 23.22
C ASP A 206 -37.45 9.67 23.33
N GLY A 207 -36.32 9.97 23.97
CA GLY A 207 -35.18 9.07 24.15
C GLY A 207 -34.12 9.20 23.06
N ILE A 208 -34.38 9.97 22.00
CA ILE A 208 -33.45 10.12 20.87
C ILE A 208 -32.78 11.49 20.95
N LEU A 209 -31.47 11.56 20.70
CA LEU A 209 -30.71 12.80 20.83
C LEU A 209 -30.79 13.66 19.56
N GLU A 210 -31.04 14.96 19.73
CA GLU A 210 -30.91 15.93 18.64
C GLU A 210 -29.60 16.71 18.67
N VAL A 211 -29.16 17.12 17.48
CA VAL A 211 -27.96 17.93 17.29
C VAL A 211 -28.31 19.41 17.15
N ILE A 212 -27.81 20.21 18.09
CA ILE A 212 -27.97 21.66 18.14
C ILE A 212 -26.76 22.35 17.50
N ALA A 213 -27.00 22.91 16.32
CA ALA A 213 -26.00 23.61 15.54
C ALA A 213 -26.24 25.13 15.54
N VAL A 214 -25.20 25.90 15.87
CA VAL A 214 -25.27 27.37 15.85
C VAL A 214 -24.33 27.93 14.78
N ASP A 215 -24.88 28.68 13.81
CA ASP A 215 -24.13 29.33 12.74
C ASP A 215 -24.25 30.87 12.79
N GLN A 216 -23.64 31.58 11.83
CA GLN A 216 -23.60 33.05 11.76
C GLN A 216 -24.95 33.80 11.92
N ASN A 217 -26.10 33.17 11.69
CA ASN A 217 -27.40 33.83 11.88
C ASN A 217 -28.55 32.90 12.27
N LYS A 218 -28.34 31.59 12.39
CA LYS A 218 -29.37 30.63 12.82
C LYS A 218 -28.84 29.71 13.90
N ILE A 219 -29.78 29.26 14.72
CA ILE A 219 -29.69 28.03 15.50
C ILE A 219 -30.55 26.98 14.78
N SER A 220 -30.03 25.77 14.64
CA SER A 220 -30.69 24.63 14.00
C SER A 220 -30.75 23.50 15.00
N CYS A 221 -31.93 22.92 15.18
CA CYS A 221 -32.07 21.58 15.74
C CYS A 221 -32.15 20.61 14.56
N ILE A 222 -31.32 19.58 14.61
CA ILE A 222 -31.10 18.57 13.59
C ILE A 222 -31.40 17.23 14.25
N ASP A 223 -32.25 16.46 13.62
CA ASP A 223 -32.67 15.13 14.04
C ASP A 223 -31.50 14.13 13.88
N TYR A 224 -31.56 12.97 14.53
CA TYR A 224 -30.50 11.94 14.49
C TYR A 224 -30.16 11.51 13.05
N ASP A 225 -31.13 11.56 12.13
CA ASP A 225 -30.98 11.21 10.71
C ASP A 225 -30.36 12.34 9.84
N GLY A 226 -29.98 13.46 10.46
CA GLY A 226 -29.45 14.65 9.81
C GLY A 226 -30.51 15.55 9.18
N SER A 227 -31.80 15.24 9.32
CA SER A 227 -32.88 16.12 8.88
C SER A 227 -33.08 17.29 9.85
N SER A 228 -33.68 18.39 9.39
CA SER A 228 -33.88 19.55 10.27
C SER A 228 -35.23 19.46 10.96
N ALA A 229 -35.21 19.27 12.29
CA ALA A 229 -36.40 19.39 13.13
C ALA A 229 -36.94 20.83 13.10
N TRP A 230 -36.10 21.81 13.45
CA TRP A 230 -36.45 23.23 13.33
C TRP A 230 -35.22 24.14 13.20
N THR A 231 -35.46 25.38 12.77
CA THR A 231 -34.44 26.44 12.75
C THR A 231 -35.01 27.75 13.27
N ALA A 232 -34.22 28.48 14.05
CA ALA A 232 -34.58 29.82 14.53
C ALA A 232 -33.52 30.86 14.12
N THR A 233 -33.98 32.04 13.69
CA THR A 233 -33.10 33.11 13.25
C THR A 233 -32.65 33.98 14.41
N ILE A 234 -31.33 34.11 14.57
CA ILE A 234 -30.70 35.02 15.52
C ILE A 234 -30.76 36.44 14.95
N SER A 235 -31.39 37.36 15.69
CA SER A 235 -31.61 38.73 15.22
C SER A 235 -30.32 39.57 15.27
N GLY A 236 -29.59 39.61 14.15
CA GLY A 236 -28.36 40.40 13.95
C GLY A 236 -27.44 39.73 12.92
N MET A 237 -26.37 40.40 12.47
CA MET A 237 -25.26 39.68 11.81
C MET A 237 -24.29 39.29 12.92
N SER A 238 -24.35 38.04 13.39
CA SER A 238 -23.32 37.51 14.29
C SER A 238 -22.00 37.39 13.53
N THR A 239 -20.90 37.54 14.26
CA THR A 239 -19.54 37.41 13.71
C THR A 239 -18.76 36.27 14.39
N GLY A 240 -19.45 35.38 15.10
CA GLY A 240 -18.84 34.25 15.83
C GLY A 240 -19.65 33.88 17.07
N LEU A 241 -20.63 33.00 16.89
CA LEU A 241 -21.32 32.35 18.00
C LEU A 241 -20.41 31.28 18.64
N ARG A 242 -20.67 31.01 19.92
CA ARG A 242 -19.98 30.01 20.74
C ARG A 242 -20.81 28.73 20.77
N ALA A 243 -20.15 27.63 21.11
CA ALA A 243 -20.83 26.34 21.28
C ALA A 243 -22.05 26.53 22.21
N PRO A 244 -23.21 25.97 21.85
CA PRO A 244 -24.36 25.97 22.73
C PRO A 244 -24.10 25.09 23.95
N VAL A 245 -24.74 25.43 25.08
CA VAL A 245 -24.92 24.53 26.23
C VAL A 245 -26.43 24.34 26.41
N ILE A 246 -26.81 23.18 26.93
CA ILE A 246 -28.20 22.73 26.96
C ILE A 246 -28.50 22.20 28.36
N GLY A 247 -29.70 22.48 28.86
CA GLY A 247 -30.21 21.94 30.11
C GLY A 247 -31.49 22.64 30.54
N ASP A 248 -32.28 21.98 31.39
CA ASP A 248 -33.52 22.50 31.96
C ASP A 248 -33.22 23.65 32.94
N LEU A 249 -33.38 24.89 32.46
CA LEU A 249 -33.00 26.07 33.24
C LEU A 249 -34.00 26.35 34.35
N ASP A 250 -35.29 26.03 34.18
CA ASP A 250 -36.35 26.40 35.11
C ASP A 250 -37.11 25.23 35.74
N ASN A 251 -36.54 24.02 35.61
CA ASN A 251 -37.01 22.76 36.19
C ASN A 251 -38.45 22.44 35.78
N ASP A 252 -38.77 22.66 34.51
CA ASP A 252 -40.08 22.36 33.94
C ASP A 252 -40.16 21.00 33.22
N GLY A 253 -39.02 20.31 33.13
CA GLY A 253 -38.82 19.04 32.45
C GLY A 253 -38.55 19.19 30.96
N THR A 254 -38.18 20.37 30.48
CA THR A 254 -37.75 20.59 29.10
C THR A 254 -36.48 21.42 29.03
N ASP A 255 -35.59 21.05 28.12
CA ASP A 255 -34.29 21.71 28.04
C ASP A 255 -34.33 23.06 27.32
N GLU A 256 -33.55 24.01 27.85
CA GLU A 256 -33.24 25.28 27.22
C GLU A 256 -31.85 25.27 26.59
N ILE A 257 -31.74 25.99 25.47
CA ILE A 257 -30.50 26.14 24.73
C ILE A 257 -29.91 27.53 24.96
N ILE A 258 -28.71 27.57 25.54
CA ILE A 258 -27.99 28.80 25.81
C ILE A 258 -26.81 28.95 24.86
N THR A 259 -26.71 30.10 24.20
CA THR A 259 -25.57 30.42 23.34
C THR A 259 -25.15 31.88 23.45
N CYS A 260 -23.87 32.14 23.19
CA CYS A 260 -23.26 33.45 23.29
C CYS A 260 -22.77 33.94 21.93
N ASP A 261 -23.03 35.21 21.61
CA ASP A 261 -22.49 35.83 20.41
C ASP A 261 -21.39 36.85 20.71
N PHE A 262 -20.25 36.68 20.04
CA PHE A 262 -19.15 37.62 20.05
C PHE A 262 -19.57 39.00 19.50
N GLY A 263 -20.19 39.09 18.33
CA GLY A 263 -20.41 40.37 17.65
C GLY A 263 -21.47 41.27 18.31
N LEU A 264 -22.56 40.66 18.78
CA LEU A 264 -23.76 41.28 19.31
C LEU A 264 -23.68 41.56 20.82
N LYS A 265 -22.70 40.97 21.52
CA LYS A 265 -22.53 41.07 22.98
C LYS A 265 -23.68 40.45 23.76
N LYS A 266 -24.18 39.32 23.29
CA LYS A 266 -25.43 38.77 23.81
C LYS A 266 -25.29 37.32 24.22
N VAL A 267 -25.91 37.03 25.36
CA VAL A 267 -26.31 35.68 25.76
C VAL A 267 -27.75 35.51 25.29
N PHE A 268 -28.05 34.43 24.61
CA PHE A 268 -29.38 34.08 24.14
C PHE A 268 -29.82 32.79 24.82
N CYS A 269 -31.10 32.74 25.16
CA CYS A 269 -31.79 31.53 25.58
C CYS A 269 -32.90 31.23 24.58
N TYR A 270 -32.98 29.98 24.15
CA TYR A 270 -34.04 29.44 23.33
C TYR A 270 -34.67 28.26 24.06
N SER A 271 -35.99 28.11 23.97
CA SER A 271 -36.67 26.89 24.44
C SER A 271 -36.30 25.69 23.56
N HIS A 272 -36.62 24.47 24.00
CA HIS A 272 -36.54 23.23 23.19
C HIS A 272 -37.19 23.36 21.79
N LEU A 273 -38.25 24.17 21.63
CA LEU A 273 -38.90 24.46 20.33
C LEU A 273 -38.25 25.57 19.47
N GLY A 274 -37.07 26.07 19.85
CA GLY A 274 -36.37 27.14 19.15
C GLY A 274 -36.99 28.53 19.30
N VAL A 275 -37.81 28.75 20.32
CA VAL A 275 -38.38 30.07 20.62
C VAL A 275 -37.43 30.83 21.52
N GLN A 276 -36.98 32.01 21.10
CA GLN A 276 -36.11 32.84 21.95
C GLN A 276 -36.88 33.34 23.20
N GLU A 277 -36.55 32.75 24.33
CA GLU A 277 -37.06 32.99 25.69
C GLU A 277 -36.65 34.39 26.18
N TRP A 278 -35.34 34.61 26.28
CA TRP A 278 -34.72 35.84 26.73
C TRP A 278 -33.36 36.07 26.07
N ASN A 279 -32.83 37.28 26.25
CA ASN A 279 -31.44 37.57 25.92
C ASN A 279 -30.89 38.62 26.89
N TYR A 280 -29.62 38.48 27.24
CA TYR A 280 -28.90 39.42 28.09
C TYR A 280 -27.76 40.07 27.30
N THR A 281 -27.54 41.38 27.49
CA THR A 281 -26.47 42.11 26.80
C THR A 281 -25.30 42.36 27.74
N THR A 282 -24.13 41.78 27.46
CA THR A 282 -22.92 41.98 28.25
C THR A 282 -22.31 43.36 27.97
N ILE A 283 -21.41 43.80 28.86
CA ILE A 283 -20.79 45.13 28.75
C ILE A 283 -19.81 45.18 27.59
N ASP A 284 -19.03 44.12 27.37
CA ASP A 284 -17.97 44.10 26.36
C ASP A 284 -18.29 43.21 25.14
N ASN A 285 -17.38 43.24 24.17
CA ASN A 285 -17.55 42.83 22.79
C ASN A 285 -17.43 41.31 22.56
N LYS A 286 -17.36 40.46 23.60
CA LYS A 286 -16.71 39.15 23.48
C LYS A 286 -17.12 38.12 24.56
N ALA A 287 -18.35 37.65 24.59
CA ALA A 287 -18.71 36.51 25.45
C ALA A 287 -18.07 35.19 24.95
N VAL A 288 -17.71 34.30 25.88
CA VAL A 288 -17.25 32.92 25.62
C VAL A 288 -18.40 31.93 25.84
N SER A 289 -18.17 30.64 25.59
CA SER A 289 -19.17 29.60 25.89
C SER A 289 -19.63 29.73 27.36
N PRO A 290 -20.95 29.73 27.62
CA PRO A 290 -21.49 29.77 28.98
C PRO A 290 -21.25 28.44 29.72
N ALA A 291 -21.53 28.41 31.03
CA ALA A 291 -21.67 27.18 31.82
C ALA A 291 -22.96 27.26 32.65
N LEU A 292 -23.59 26.11 32.92
CA LEU A 292 -24.85 25.99 33.66
C LEU A 292 -24.58 25.37 35.04
N VAL A 293 -25.27 25.85 36.07
CA VAL A 293 -25.12 25.33 37.45
C VAL A 293 -26.25 25.86 38.34
N ASP A 294 -26.79 25.04 39.23
CA ASP A 294 -27.60 25.54 40.36
C ASP A 294 -26.68 26.08 41.46
N LEU A 295 -26.49 27.40 41.52
CA LEU A 295 -25.56 28.02 42.47
C LEU A 295 -26.20 28.31 43.82
N ASP A 296 -27.52 28.39 43.90
CA ASP A 296 -28.23 28.79 45.11
C ASP A 296 -29.10 27.68 45.74
N GLY A 297 -29.09 26.50 45.14
CA GLY A 297 -29.74 25.28 45.62
C GLY A 297 -31.26 25.35 45.48
N ASP A 298 -31.76 26.07 44.48
CA ASP A 298 -33.20 26.23 44.21
C ASP A 298 -33.73 25.33 43.09
N ASN A 299 -32.86 24.46 42.57
CA ASN A 299 -33.04 23.52 41.48
C ASN A 299 -33.31 24.17 40.11
N ASN A 300 -33.13 25.48 39.95
CA ASN A 300 -33.09 26.14 38.65
C ASN A 300 -31.64 26.46 38.31
N LEU A 301 -31.26 26.34 37.04
CA LEU A 301 -29.87 26.57 36.65
C LEU A 301 -29.61 28.08 36.45
N GLU A 302 -28.50 28.54 37.03
CA GLU A 302 -27.85 29.78 36.69
C GLU A 302 -26.93 29.64 35.47
N VAL A 303 -26.89 30.68 34.64
CA VAL A 303 -26.00 30.80 33.50
C VAL A 303 -24.79 31.67 33.86
N ILE A 304 -23.61 31.06 33.81
CA ILE A 304 -22.32 31.71 34.06
C ILE A 304 -21.63 32.07 32.76
N VAL A 305 -21.30 33.36 32.60
CA VAL A 305 -20.69 33.90 31.36
C VAL A 305 -19.53 34.81 31.70
N ILE A 306 -18.43 34.73 30.95
CA ILE A 306 -17.29 35.66 31.07
C ILE A 306 -17.05 36.48 29.79
N ASP A 307 -16.73 37.77 29.97
CA ASP A 307 -16.23 38.65 28.91
C ASP A 307 -14.73 38.40 28.61
N TYR A 308 -14.35 38.43 27.33
CA TYR A 308 -12.96 38.30 26.86
C TYR A 308 -12.27 39.66 26.58
N PHE A 309 -10.96 39.73 26.86
CA PHE A 309 -9.97 40.72 26.39
C PHE A 309 -9.76 41.99 27.23
N ASP A 310 -10.61 43.02 27.08
CA ASP A 310 -10.38 44.35 27.70
C ASP A 310 -10.89 44.40 29.16
N TYR A 311 -11.86 43.54 29.50
CA TYR A 311 -12.38 43.28 30.84
C TYR A 311 -12.54 41.76 31.04
N GLY A 312 -12.70 41.31 32.28
CA GLY A 312 -12.98 39.92 32.66
C GLY A 312 -14.19 39.88 33.57
N ASN A 313 -15.31 40.44 33.12
CA ASN A 313 -16.54 40.39 33.90
C ASN A 313 -17.11 38.98 33.82
N VAL A 314 -17.25 38.33 34.97
CA VAL A 314 -18.07 37.14 35.15
C VAL A 314 -19.47 37.60 35.53
N TYR A 315 -20.46 37.09 34.82
CA TYR A 315 -21.88 37.34 35.03
C TYR A 315 -22.53 36.04 35.47
N CYS A 316 -23.37 36.12 36.49
CA CYS A 316 -24.33 35.08 36.83
C CYS A 316 -25.73 35.60 36.50
N LEU A 317 -26.41 34.90 35.60
CA LEU A 317 -27.80 35.15 35.22
C LEU A 317 -28.65 34.01 35.77
N ASN A 318 -29.80 34.30 36.36
CA ASN A 318 -30.72 33.23 36.74
C ASN A 318 -31.44 32.64 35.51
N SER A 319 -32.20 31.56 35.73
CA SER A 319 -33.01 30.87 34.70
C SER A 319 -33.85 31.78 33.80
N THR A 320 -34.32 32.91 34.32
CA THR A 320 -35.11 33.91 33.58
C THR A 320 -34.29 34.99 32.84
N GLY A 321 -32.96 34.84 32.81
CA GLY A 321 -32.02 35.77 32.15
C GLY A 321 -31.76 37.07 32.90
N ASN A 322 -32.11 37.15 34.19
CA ASN A 322 -31.86 38.33 35.01
C ASN A 322 -30.51 38.23 35.71
N LEU A 323 -29.74 39.31 35.69
CA LEU A 323 -28.45 39.39 36.40
C LEU A 323 -28.62 39.24 37.91
N VAL A 324 -28.00 38.20 38.47
CA VAL A 324 -27.89 37.94 39.91
C VAL A 324 -26.73 38.73 40.49
N TRP A 325 -25.52 38.48 39.98
CA TRP A 325 -24.31 39.19 40.36
C TRP A 325 -23.34 39.34 39.19
N GLN A 326 -22.38 40.25 39.35
CA GLN A 326 -21.32 40.51 38.37
C GLN A 326 -20.01 40.83 39.09
N THR A 327 -18.93 40.16 38.69
CA THR A 327 -17.60 40.32 39.26
C THR A 327 -16.55 40.52 38.18
N ASP A 328 -15.71 41.56 38.31
CA ASP A 328 -14.59 41.80 37.39
C ASP A 328 -13.32 41.13 37.92
N VAL A 329 -12.88 40.07 37.25
CA VAL A 329 -11.64 39.35 37.57
C VAL A 329 -10.40 39.93 36.86
N GLY A 330 -10.55 41.05 36.14
CA GLY A 330 -9.45 41.76 35.49
C GLY A 330 -9.47 41.64 33.98
N ARG A 331 -8.52 40.91 33.38
CA ARG A 331 -8.58 40.60 31.93
C ARG A 331 -9.08 39.18 31.76
N GLY A 332 -10.26 39.00 31.17
CA GLY A 332 -10.84 37.68 30.95
C GLY A 332 -10.17 36.91 29.82
N GLY A 333 -10.09 35.60 30.01
CA GLY A 333 -9.70 34.59 29.03
C GLY A 333 -10.77 34.32 27.99
N ARG A 334 -10.43 33.48 27.01
CA ARG A 334 -11.32 32.94 25.98
C ARG A 334 -11.92 31.59 26.39
N ALA A 335 -11.47 31.02 27.51
CA ALA A 335 -11.91 29.71 27.98
C ALA A 335 -13.26 29.77 28.71
N GLN A 336 -13.98 28.65 28.69
CA GLN A 336 -15.24 28.50 29.43
C GLN A 336 -14.98 28.58 30.95
N PRO A 337 -15.90 29.16 31.74
CA PRO A 337 -15.87 29.04 33.20
C PRO A 337 -16.00 27.57 33.61
N VAL A 338 -15.25 27.13 34.61
CA VAL A 338 -15.35 25.77 35.18
C VAL A 338 -15.91 25.89 36.58
N ILE A 339 -16.75 24.94 36.98
CA ILE A 339 -17.54 25.00 38.20
C ILE A 339 -17.29 23.73 38.99
N SER A 340 -16.96 23.88 40.27
CA SER A 340 -16.70 22.72 41.14
C SER A 340 -16.75 23.13 42.61
N ASP A 341 -17.18 22.24 43.50
CA ASP A 341 -17.04 22.45 44.96
C ASP A 341 -15.58 22.15 45.34
N LEU A 342 -14.76 23.19 45.35
CA LEU A 342 -13.33 23.07 45.53
C LEU A 342 -12.93 23.00 47.01
N ASP A 343 -13.80 23.44 47.91
CA ASP A 343 -13.53 23.51 49.35
C ASP A 343 -14.35 22.53 50.21
N ASN A 344 -15.23 21.76 49.56
CA ASN A 344 -16.13 20.76 50.12
C ASN A 344 -17.03 21.38 51.21
N ASP A 345 -17.63 22.53 50.90
CA ASP A 345 -18.61 23.19 51.77
C ASP A 345 -20.08 22.99 51.34
N GLY A 346 -20.29 22.26 50.24
CA GLY A 346 -21.58 21.98 49.64
C GLY A 346 -22.10 23.15 48.80
N THR A 347 -21.23 24.08 48.39
CA THR A 347 -21.54 25.13 47.42
C THR A 347 -20.48 25.17 46.33
N TYR A 348 -20.88 25.55 45.11
CA TYR A 348 -19.96 25.51 43.97
C TYR A 348 -19.13 26.78 43.85
N GLU A 349 -17.84 26.60 43.60
CA GLU A 349 -16.91 27.64 43.17
C GLU A 349 -16.83 27.71 41.64
N ILE A 350 -16.46 28.90 41.15
CA ILE A 350 -16.34 29.20 39.72
C ILE A 350 -14.91 29.59 39.42
N VAL A 351 -14.20 28.74 38.68
CA VAL A 351 -12.84 28.96 38.19
C VAL A 351 -12.90 29.59 36.81
N VAL A 352 -12.22 30.73 36.66
CA VAL A 352 -12.12 31.44 35.39
C VAL A 352 -10.68 31.75 35.03
N SER A 353 -10.38 31.61 33.73
CA SER A 353 -9.07 31.94 33.18
C SER A 353 -8.94 33.43 32.83
N GLY A 354 -7.78 34.02 33.11
CA GLY A 354 -7.48 35.43 32.84
C GLY A 354 -6.20 35.66 32.04
N MET A 355 -6.26 36.52 31.01
CA MET A 355 -5.17 36.84 30.06
C MET A 355 -3.96 37.60 30.63
N ASN A 356 -3.90 37.81 31.94
CA ASN A 356 -2.77 38.43 32.62
C ASN A 356 -1.92 37.43 33.41
N ASN A 357 -2.03 36.13 33.09
CA ASN A 357 -1.33 35.03 33.77
C ASN A 357 -1.92 34.78 35.15
N TYR A 358 -3.24 34.93 35.28
CA TYR A 358 -3.96 34.71 36.52
C TYR A 358 -5.14 33.79 36.30
N MET A 359 -5.35 32.90 37.26
CA MET A 359 -6.56 32.12 37.44
C MET A 359 -7.29 32.70 38.66
N ALA A 360 -8.59 32.90 38.53
CA ALA A 360 -9.42 33.40 39.62
C ALA A 360 -10.50 32.38 39.95
N CYS A 361 -10.77 32.24 41.24
CA CYS A 361 -11.86 31.45 41.77
C CYS A 361 -12.85 32.39 42.43
N LEU A 362 -14.13 32.18 42.17
CA LEU A 362 -15.23 32.91 42.76
C LEU A 362 -16.10 31.95 43.58
N ASP A 363 -16.59 32.40 44.73
CA ASP A 363 -17.64 31.70 45.48
C ASP A 363 -19.00 31.79 44.75
N HIS A 364 -19.99 31.00 45.19
CA HIS A 364 -21.36 31.01 44.66
C HIS A 364 -22.05 32.40 44.66
N THR A 365 -21.57 33.36 45.46
CA THR A 365 -22.07 34.74 45.50
C THR A 365 -21.34 35.70 44.55
N GLY A 366 -20.36 35.20 43.80
CA GLY A 366 -19.46 35.96 42.94
C GLY A 366 -18.33 36.66 43.70
N GLY A 367 -18.13 36.37 44.98
CA GLY A 367 -17.01 36.87 45.78
C GLY A 367 -15.70 36.20 45.36
N THR A 368 -14.60 36.95 45.28
CA THR A 368 -13.31 36.34 44.92
C THR A 368 -12.71 35.59 46.11
N GLU A 369 -12.70 34.27 46.01
CA GLU A 369 -12.03 33.30 46.88
C GLU A 369 -10.51 33.52 46.86
N TRP A 370 -9.93 33.31 45.68
CA TRP A 370 -8.51 33.46 45.43
C TRP A 370 -8.25 33.91 43.99
N ASN A 371 -7.06 34.47 43.79
CA ASN A 371 -6.59 34.93 42.49
C ASN A 371 -5.09 34.65 42.42
N GLN A 372 -4.73 33.60 41.68
CA GLN A 372 -3.39 33.05 41.65
C GLN A 372 -2.69 33.40 40.35
N SER A 373 -1.43 33.84 40.43
CA SER A 373 -0.59 34.03 39.25
C SER A 373 -0.05 32.67 38.79
N VAL A 374 -0.36 32.29 37.56
CA VAL A 374 0.01 30.98 36.96
C VAL A 374 1.17 31.05 35.96
N GLY A 375 1.79 32.20 35.69
CA GLY A 375 2.87 32.28 34.68
C GLY A 375 2.33 32.15 33.23
N GLY A 376 3.18 32.26 32.20
CA GLY A 376 2.75 31.99 30.80
C GLY A 376 1.80 32.98 30.11
N VAL A 377 0.96 32.51 29.18
CA VAL A 377 -0.14 33.25 28.51
C VAL A 377 -1.39 32.40 28.67
N PHE A 378 -2.11 32.66 29.75
CA PHE A 378 -3.26 31.90 30.18
C PHE A 378 -4.55 32.41 29.50
N GLY A 379 -5.43 31.53 29.02
CA GLY A 379 -6.79 31.91 28.63
C GLY A 379 -7.22 31.59 27.19
N TRP A 380 -6.82 30.45 26.63
CA TRP A 380 -7.45 29.85 25.44
C TRP A 380 -7.95 28.44 25.75
N SER A 381 -7.12 27.66 26.45
CA SER A 381 -7.45 26.36 27.04
C SER A 381 -8.44 26.51 28.21
N THR A 382 -9.55 25.77 28.18
CA THR A 382 -10.43 25.59 29.34
C THR A 382 -9.74 24.62 30.30
N PRO A 383 -9.57 24.95 31.58
CA PRO A 383 -8.96 24.02 32.53
C PRO A 383 -9.86 22.81 32.76
N CYS A 384 -9.27 21.68 33.13
CA CYS A 384 -9.96 20.50 33.68
C CYS A 384 -9.70 20.45 35.19
N ILE A 385 -10.69 20.02 35.98
CA ILE A 385 -10.58 19.85 37.42
C ILE A 385 -10.84 18.39 37.74
N PHE A 386 -9.86 17.69 38.33
CA PHE A 386 -9.94 16.25 38.56
C PHE A 386 -9.00 15.81 39.70
N ASP A 387 -9.34 14.78 40.47
CA ASP A 387 -8.44 14.15 41.48
C ASP A 387 -7.51 13.14 40.80
N ILE A 388 -6.53 13.66 40.05
CA ILE A 388 -5.74 12.85 39.12
C ILE A 388 -4.82 11.85 39.82
N ASP A 389 -4.43 12.13 41.07
CA ASP A 389 -3.58 11.23 41.86
C ASP A 389 -4.38 10.41 42.89
N LYS A 390 -5.71 10.40 42.76
CA LYS A 390 -6.67 9.66 43.60
C LYS A 390 -6.41 9.88 45.10
N ASN A 391 -5.96 11.08 45.50
CA ASN A 391 -5.62 11.41 46.89
C ASN A 391 -6.78 12.04 47.67
N GLY A 392 -7.91 12.22 46.99
CA GLY A 392 -9.12 12.89 47.45
C GLY A 392 -9.03 14.40 47.35
N ARG A 393 -8.09 15.01 46.61
CA ARG A 393 -7.99 16.47 46.50
C ARG A 393 -7.81 16.87 45.05
N LEU A 394 -8.75 17.65 44.56
CA LEU A 394 -8.80 18.10 43.17
C LEU A 394 -7.52 18.86 42.73
N GLU A 395 -7.11 18.56 41.50
CA GLU A 395 -6.13 19.28 40.71
C GLU A 395 -6.78 20.11 39.62
N ILE A 396 -6.09 21.16 39.17
CA ILE A 396 -6.44 21.91 37.98
C ILE A 396 -5.39 21.65 36.90
N ILE A 397 -5.79 21.03 35.79
CA ILE A 397 -4.96 20.73 34.63
C ILE A 397 -5.27 21.73 33.52
N VAL A 398 -4.24 22.34 32.93
CA VAL A 398 -4.46 23.38 31.91
C VAL A 398 -3.27 23.62 30.98
N GLY A 399 -3.58 24.00 29.75
CA GLY A 399 -2.60 24.54 28.81
C GLY A 399 -2.25 26.00 29.08
N ASN A 400 -0.97 26.30 29.30
CA ASN A 400 -0.48 27.64 29.59
C ASN A 400 0.76 28.01 28.78
N GLY A 401 0.59 28.81 27.72
CA GLY A 401 1.72 29.11 26.84
C GLY A 401 2.22 27.84 26.19
N MET A 402 3.46 27.42 26.42
CA MET A 402 4.01 26.16 25.87
C MET A 402 3.99 25.02 26.90
N ASP A 403 3.45 25.29 28.09
CA ASP A 403 3.51 24.39 29.23
C ASP A 403 2.12 23.78 29.48
N ILE A 404 2.09 22.49 29.80
CA ILE A 404 0.93 21.79 30.35
C ILE A 404 1.17 21.74 31.85
N GLU A 405 0.31 22.35 32.64
CA GLU A 405 0.53 22.56 34.07
C GLU A 405 -0.58 21.90 34.87
N CYS A 406 -0.20 21.18 35.92
CA CYS A 406 -1.11 20.59 36.88
C CYS A 406 -0.92 21.25 38.25
N TYR A 407 -2.02 21.74 38.82
CA TYR A 407 -2.04 22.51 40.06
C TYR A 407 -2.89 21.82 41.13
N GLN A 408 -2.25 21.35 42.19
CA GLN A 408 -2.93 20.83 43.38
C GLN A 408 -3.62 21.96 44.16
N LEU A 409 -4.86 21.71 44.60
CA LEU A 409 -5.58 22.54 45.56
C LEU A 409 -5.37 22.07 47.02
N SER A 410 -5.19 23.02 47.94
CA SER A 410 -4.86 22.73 49.35
C SER A 410 -6.09 22.51 50.27
N GLY A 411 -7.22 22.07 49.72
CA GLY A 411 -8.52 21.93 50.40
C GLY A 411 -8.65 20.75 51.36
N ILE A 412 -9.84 20.58 51.93
CA ILE A 412 -10.28 19.32 52.58
C ILE A 412 -10.44 18.27 51.47
N ALA A 413 -10.30 16.98 51.80
CA ALA A 413 -10.55 15.95 50.80
C ALA A 413 -11.98 16.12 50.25
N ALA A 414 -12.12 16.26 48.93
CA ALA A 414 -13.41 16.23 48.25
C ALA A 414 -14.13 14.92 48.63
N SER A 415 -15.47 14.94 48.67
CA SER A 415 -16.26 13.80 49.15
C SER A 415 -16.30 12.62 48.18
N GLY A 416 -15.61 12.70 47.05
CA GLY A 416 -15.91 11.92 45.85
C GLY A 416 -16.36 12.86 44.74
N ASP A 417 -17.01 13.96 45.12
CA ASP A 417 -17.57 15.00 44.25
C ASP A 417 -16.49 15.55 43.30
N SER A 418 -16.53 15.11 42.04
CA SER A 418 -15.69 15.59 40.95
C SER A 418 -16.56 16.21 39.86
N PRO A 419 -17.15 17.40 40.11
CA PRO A 419 -17.81 18.14 39.05
C PRO A 419 -16.72 18.68 38.12
N TRP A 420 -16.42 17.96 37.05
CA TRP A 420 -16.63 18.38 35.66
C TRP A 420 -15.82 17.52 34.67
N HIS A 421 -16.50 16.66 33.91
CA HIS A 421 -16.00 16.13 32.65
C HIS A 421 -16.44 17.03 31.50
N SER A 422 -15.44 17.71 30.94
CA SER A 422 -15.41 18.22 29.57
C SER A 422 -15.96 19.61 29.29
N TYR A 423 -15.02 20.41 28.77
CA TYR A 423 -15.32 21.23 27.62
C TYR A 423 -15.54 20.25 26.44
N GLN A 424 -16.79 20.07 25.99
CA GLN A 424 -17.18 19.50 24.68
C GLN A 424 -16.89 18.00 24.42
N CYS A 425 -16.68 17.16 25.45
CA CYS A 425 -16.29 15.74 25.29
C CYS A 425 -16.95 14.77 26.30
N SER A 426 -18.10 15.16 26.87
CA SER A 426 -19.00 14.29 27.64
C SER A 426 -20.25 14.15 26.80
N ILE A 427 -20.76 12.92 26.71
CA ILE A 427 -21.96 12.53 25.95
C ILE A 427 -23.20 13.38 26.27
N PHE A 428 -23.23 14.13 27.39
CA PHE A 428 -24.35 15.01 27.72
C PHE A 428 -24.06 16.52 27.69
N ASN A 429 -22.81 16.98 27.50
CA ASN A 429 -22.43 18.39 27.27
C ASN A 429 -23.29 19.47 27.99
N THR A 430 -23.72 19.21 29.22
CA THR A 430 -24.60 20.12 29.97
C THR A 430 -23.80 21.17 30.74
N GLY A 431 -22.57 20.79 31.09
CA GLY A 431 -21.72 21.59 31.95
C GLY A 431 -22.21 21.63 33.40
N ASN A 432 -23.03 20.67 33.81
CA ASN A 432 -23.60 20.54 35.14
C ASN A 432 -22.63 19.88 36.14
N VAL A 433 -23.09 19.79 37.39
CA VAL A 433 -22.36 19.21 38.52
C VAL A 433 -22.70 17.73 38.63
N ASP A 434 -21.68 16.91 38.86
CA ASP A 434 -21.75 15.52 39.33
C ASP A 434 -21.43 15.53 40.85
N SER A 435 -22.45 15.33 41.68
CA SER A 435 -22.41 15.52 43.13
C SER A 435 -21.83 14.35 43.90
N ASP A 436 -21.77 13.15 43.34
CA ASP A 436 -21.16 12.00 44.01
C ASP A 436 -19.91 11.46 43.29
N GLY A 437 -19.60 11.97 42.11
CA GLY A 437 -18.37 11.68 41.37
C GLY A 437 -18.40 10.34 40.65
N ASP A 438 -19.58 9.85 40.30
CA ASP A 438 -19.78 8.57 39.62
C ASP A 438 -19.76 8.66 38.10
N PHE A 439 -19.43 9.83 37.54
CA PHE A 439 -19.36 10.14 36.11
C PHE A 439 -20.66 10.63 35.47
N LEU A 440 -21.81 10.61 36.17
CA LEU A 440 -23.06 11.26 35.73
C LEU A 440 -23.27 12.59 36.43
N ASP A 441 -23.75 13.60 35.70
CA ASP A 441 -24.16 14.84 36.34
C ASP A 441 -25.54 14.72 37.02
N ASP A 442 -25.78 15.47 38.09
CA ASP A 442 -27.01 15.48 38.91
C ASP A 442 -28.31 15.54 38.11
N ILE A 443 -28.25 16.18 36.93
CA ILE A 443 -29.41 16.32 36.05
C ILE A 443 -29.62 15.03 35.26
N THR A 444 -28.55 14.42 34.77
CA THR A 444 -28.57 13.09 34.15
C THR A 444 -29.03 12.04 35.15
N GLU A 445 -28.56 12.08 36.39
CA GLU A 445 -29.05 11.19 37.45
C GLU A 445 -30.54 11.41 37.75
N ALA A 446 -31.00 12.67 37.78
CA ALA A 446 -32.43 12.96 37.92
C ALA A 446 -33.27 12.47 36.73
N TYR A 447 -32.69 12.40 35.53
CA TYR A 447 -33.33 11.85 34.32
C TYR A 447 -33.56 10.35 34.46
N TYR A 448 -32.52 9.59 34.84
CA TYR A 448 -32.61 8.14 35.11
C TYR A 448 -33.41 7.84 36.40
N GLY A 449 -33.69 8.84 37.22
CA GLY A 449 -34.43 8.68 38.46
C GLY A 449 -33.59 8.05 39.59
N ILE A 450 -32.28 8.08 39.41
CA ILE A 450 -31.25 7.62 40.34
C ILE A 450 -30.83 8.77 41.27
N SER A 451 -29.95 8.49 42.23
CA SER A 451 -29.70 9.38 43.36
C SER A 451 -28.46 10.27 43.16
N PRO A 452 -28.59 11.61 43.07
CA PRO A 452 -27.48 12.58 42.93
C PRO A 452 -26.46 12.70 44.06
N THR A 453 -26.34 11.67 44.89
CA THR A 453 -25.53 11.66 46.11
C THR A 453 -25.10 10.24 46.49
N SER A 454 -25.37 9.26 45.62
CA SER A 454 -25.09 7.85 45.79
C SER A 454 -24.51 7.34 44.49
N MET A 455 -23.20 7.13 44.47
CA MET A 455 -22.45 6.54 43.35
C MET A 455 -22.88 5.10 42.98
N ASP A 456 -24.00 4.59 43.50
CA ASP A 456 -24.43 3.19 43.40
C ASP A 456 -25.86 3.16 43.97
N SER A 457 -26.85 3.30 43.09
CA SER A 457 -28.26 3.52 43.42
C SER A 457 -29.01 2.25 43.76
N ASP A 458 -28.65 1.12 43.16
CA ASP A 458 -29.29 -0.18 43.29
C ASP A 458 -28.52 -1.12 44.26
N SER A 459 -27.29 -0.76 44.62
CA SER A 459 -26.40 -1.42 45.56
C SER A 459 -25.82 -2.76 45.08
N ASP A 460 -25.58 -2.91 43.78
CA ASP A 460 -24.95 -4.08 43.17
C ASP A 460 -23.40 -4.04 43.19
N LEU A 461 -22.82 -2.87 43.49
CA LEU A 461 -21.40 -2.48 43.52
C LEU A 461 -20.81 -1.99 42.19
N LEU A 462 -21.60 -1.88 41.13
CA LEU A 462 -21.36 -1.03 39.97
C LEU A 462 -21.72 0.41 40.36
N ASN A 463 -21.19 1.39 39.64
CA ASN A 463 -21.59 2.78 39.89
C ASN A 463 -22.46 3.28 38.75
N ASP A 464 -23.42 4.14 39.07
CA ASP A 464 -24.47 4.51 38.12
C ASP A 464 -23.91 5.09 36.82
N GLY A 465 -22.79 5.82 36.89
CA GLY A 465 -22.16 6.31 35.66
C GLY A 465 -21.42 5.28 34.85
N LEU A 466 -20.83 4.25 35.44
CA LEU A 466 -20.33 3.10 34.67
C LEU A 466 -21.49 2.33 34.04
N GLU A 467 -22.60 2.17 34.77
CA GLU A 467 -23.81 1.54 34.26
C GLU A 467 -24.34 2.26 33.03
N VAL A 468 -24.47 3.58 33.08
CA VAL A 468 -25.04 4.36 31.97
C VAL A 468 -24.02 4.61 30.85
N ILE A 469 -22.75 4.86 31.17
CA ILE A 469 -21.75 5.35 30.20
C ILE A 469 -21.01 4.20 29.53
N ILE A 470 -20.76 3.10 30.25
CA ILE A 470 -19.91 2.01 29.77
C ILE A 470 -20.73 0.75 29.51
N TYR A 471 -21.51 0.31 30.49
CA TYR A 471 -22.15 -1.02 30.45
C TYR A 471 -23.59 -1.00 29.94
N ASN A 472 -24.17 0.19 29.77
CA ASN A 472 -25.56 0.43 29.39
C ASN A 472 -26.60 -0.38 30.21
N THR A 473 -26.32 -0.69 31.48
CA THR A 473 -27.20 -1.43 32.39
C THR A 473 -28.22 -0.50 33.07
N ASP A 474 -29.27 -1.04 33.71
CA ASP A 474 -30.26 -0.23 34.44
C ASP A 474 -29.74 0.13 35.85
N PRO A 475 -29.34 1.38 36.14
CA PRO A 475 -28.78 1.78 37.44
C PRO A 475 -29.79 1.76 38.60
N THR A 476 -30.99 1.22 38.37
CA THR A 476 -32.00 0.96 39.39
C THR A 476 -32.32 -0.52 39.61
N ASP A 477 -31.72 -1.42 38.82
CA ASP A 477 -31.94 -2.86 38.88
C ASP A 477 -30.62 -3.62 39.00
N ILE A 478 -30.55 -4.50 39.99
CA ILE A 478 -29.35 -5.25 40.37
C ILE A 478 -28.99 -6.40 39.42
N ASP A 479 -29.81 -6.60 38.40
CA ASP A 479 -29.95 -7.83 37.60
C ASP A 479 -30.74 -7.45 36.33
N THR A 480 -30.04 -6.78 35.41
CA THR A 480 -30.62 -6.15 34.22
C THR A 480 -31.33 -7.16 33.32
N ASP A 481 -30.74 -8.34 33.11
CA ASP A 481 -31.27 -9.42 32.27
C ASP A 481 -32.23 -10.38 32.99
N ASN A 482 -32.30 -10.31 34.33
CA ASN A 482 -33.13 -11.12 35.22
C ASN A 482 -32.76 -12.61 35.28
N ASP A 483 -31.48 -12.96 35.12
CA ASP A 483 -30.97 -14.33 35.21
C ASP A 483 -30.67 -14.78 36.66
N LEU A 484 -30.67 -13.85 37.64
CA LEU A 484 -30.32 -14.01 39.06
C LEU A 484 -28.83 -13.91 39.42
N LEU A 485 -27.98 -13.59 38.45
CA LEU A 485 -26.68 -12.97 38.61
C LEU A 485 -26.93 -11.47 38.80
N GLY A 486 -26.04 -10.60 38.42
CA GLY A 486 -26.25 -9.18 38.65
C GLY A 486 -25.07 -8.40 38.15
N ASP A 487 -25.32 -7.18 37.74
CA ASP A 487 -24.53 -6.52 36.70
C ASP A 487 -23.05 -6.42 37.05
N ASN A 488 -22.71 -5.96 38.27
CA ASN A 488 -21.32 -5.95 38.73
C ASN A 488 -20.70 -7.36 38.87
N ALA A 489 -21.49 -8.39 39.22
CA ALA A 489 -21.00 -9.76 39.28
C ALA A 489 -20.71 -10.31 37.87
N GLU A 490 -21.52 -9.96 36.88
CA GLU A 490 -21.36 -10.32 35.48
C GLU A 490 -20.09 -9.68 34.91
N ILE A 491 -19.91 -8.38 35.13
CA ILE A 491 -18.67 -7.67 34.76
C ILE A 491 -17.42 -8.28 35.40
N ILE A 492 -17.51 -8.76 36.64
CA ILE A 492 -16.39 -9.43 37.32
C ILE A 492 -16.10 -10.81 36.72
N LEU A 493 -17.15 -11.52 36.30
CA LEU A 493 -17.06 -12.84 35.67
C LEU A 493 -16.69 -12.74 34.19
N GLY A 494 -16.95 -11.58 33.57
CA GLY A 494 -16.79 -11.32 32.15
C GLY A 494 -18.03 -11.64 31.32
N THR A 495 -19.17 -11.92 31.96
CA THR A 495 -20.44 -12.23 31.29
C THR A 495 -21.22 -10.97 30.92
N ASP A 496 -22.17 -11.08 29.98
CA ASP A 496 -22.94 -9.95 29.45
C ASP A 496 -24.17 -9.66 30.34
N PRO A 497 -24.22 -8.52 31.06
CA PRO A 497 -25.33 -8.19 31.95
C PRO A 497 -26.69 -7.96 31.25
N HIS A 498 -26.72 -8.03 29.91
CA HIS A 498 -27.93 -7.90 29.10
C HIS A 498 -28.39 -9.23 28.52
N ASP A 499 -27.60 -10.29 28.71
CA ASP A 499 -27.87 -11.62 28.15
C ASP A 499 -27.86 -12.71 29.23
N PRO A 500 -29.01 -13.29 29.58
CA PRO A 500 -29.13 -14.25 30.68
C PRO A 500 -28.48 -15.62 30.41
N ASP A 501 -27.75 -15.78 29.32
CA ASP A 501 -27.13 -17.00 28.80
C ASP A 501 -26.00 -16.54 27.86
N THR A 502 -24.91 -16.01 28.43
CA THR A 502 -23.88 -15.26 27.68
C THR A 502 -23.21 -16.07 26.58
N ASP A 503 -23.07 -17.38 26.79
CA ASP A 503 -22.47 -18.30 25.82
C ASP A 503 -23.50 -19.07 24.97
N ASP A 504 -24.79 -18.75 25.11
CA ASP A 504 -25.90 -19.27 24.31
C ASP A 504 -26.03 -20.81 24.35
N ASP A 505 -25.60 -21.43 25.45
CA ASP A 505 -25.51 -22.88 25.60
C ASP A 505 -26.84 -23.52 26.07
N GLY A 506 -27.73 -22.70 26.64
CA GLY A 506 -29.04 -23.07 27.16
C GLY A 506 -29.11 -23.21 28.69
N LEU A 507 -28.03 -22.90 29.41
CA LEU A 507 -27.94 -22.66 30.84
C LEU A 507 -27.76 -21.16 31.06
N SER A 508 -28.39 -20.60 32.08
CA SER A 508 -28.12 -19.19 32.40
C SER A 508 -26.82 -19.04 33.17
N ASP A 509 -26.13 -17.91 33.05
CA ASP A 509 -24.87 -17.64 33.76
C ASP A 509 -24.95 -17.96 35.27
N SER A 510 -26.08 -17.64 35.90
CA SER A 510 -26.32 -17.93 37.31
C SER A 510 -26.48 -19.44 37.63
N GLU A 511 -26.95 -20.25 36.69
CA GLU A 511 -27.13 -21.69 36.81
C GLU A 511 -25.78 -22.43 36.76
N GLU A 512 -24.78 -21.86 36.10
CA GLU A 512 -23.48 -22.47 35.85
C GLU A 512 -22.48 -22.23 36.99
N ILE A 513 -22.52 -21.03 37.59
CA ILE A 513 -21.68 -20.69 38.75
C ILE A 513 -22.24 -21.26 40.07
N VAL A 514 -23.47 -21.74 40.06
CA VAL A 514 -24.11 -22.46 41.18
C VAL A 514 -24.15 -23.95 40.85
N LEU A 515 -24.19 -24.80 41.87
CA LEU A 515 -24.43 -26.24 41.64
C LEU A 515 -25.83 -26.38 41.01
N GLY A 516 -25.88 -26.60 39.70
CA GLY A 516 -27.07 -26.65 38.87
C GLY A 516 -28.04 -27.78 39.23
N SER A 517 -29.11 -27.89 38.44
CA SER A 517 -30.14 -28.94 38.61
C SER A 517 -29.63 -30.36 38.34
N ASP A 518 -28.64 -30.43 37.46
CA ASP A 518 -27.85 -31.57 36.99
C ASP A 518 -26.74 -31.97 37.97
N GLY A 519 -26.19 -31.01 38.70
CA GLY A 519 -25.20 -31.20 39.77
C GLY A 519 -23.76 -30.92 39.36
N TYR A 520 -23.54 -30.23 38.25
CA TYR A 520 -22.22 -29.79 37.78
C TYR A 520 -22.02 -28.28 37.95
N TYR A 521 -20.81 -27.83 37.66
CA TYR A 521 -20.42 -26.42 37.55
C TYR A 521 -19.75 -26.30 36.20
N THR A 522 -20.15 -25.31 35.42
CA THR A 522 -19.68 -25.00 34.07
C THR A 522 -19.16 -23.56 34.04
N ASP A 523 -18.58 -23.12 32.94
CA ASP A 523 -18.01 -21.77 32.79
C ASP A 523 -18.94 -20.94 31.90
N PRO A 524 -19.59 -19.87 32.42
CA PRO A 524 -20.63 -19.12 31.68
C PRO A 524 -20.15 -18.27 30.51
N LEU A 525 -18.90 -18.50 30.08
CA LEU A 525 -18.28 -17.88 28.93
C LEU A 525 -17.80 -18.92 27.92
N ASP A 526 -18.08 -20.19 28.20
CA ASP A 526 -17.57 -21.34 27.48
C ASP A 526 -18.71 -22.34 27.32
N PRO A 527 -19.40 -22.32 26.17
CA PRO A 527 -20.62 -23.09 25.99
C PRO A 527 -20.38 -24.61 26.01
N ASP A 528 -19.13 -25.05 25.94
CA ASP A 528 -18.73 -26.47 25.89
C ASP A 528 -17.52 -26.67 26.82
N SER A 529 -17.79 -26.88 28.11
CA SER A 529 -16.81 -26.89 29.19
C SER A 529 -15.71 -27.98 29.06
N ASP A 530 -15.93 -29.01 28.24
CA ASP A 530 -14.96 -30.07 27.98
C ASP A 530 -14.49 -30.23 26.52
N ASP A 531 -14.88 -29.28 25.67
CA ASP A 531 -14.49 -29.12 24.26
C ASP A 531 -14.80 -30.36 23.40
N ASP A 532 -15.95 -31.02 23.62
CA ASP A 532 -16.31 -32.29 22.96
C ASP A 532 -17.31 -32.16 21.80
N GLY A 533 -17.86 -30.96 21.63
CA GLY A 533 -18.85 -30.60 20.61
C GLY A 533 -20.29 -30.63 21.10
N LEU A 534 -20.56 -31.08 22.33
CA LEU A 534 -21.87 -30.98 22.98
C LEU A 534 -21.86 -29.86 23.99
N ASN A 535 -22.65 -28.82 23.76
CA ASN A 535 -22.73 -27.73 24.72
C ASN A 535 -23.34 -28.17 26.07
N ASP A 536 -22.98 -27.50 27.17
CA ASP A 536 -23.27 -27.99 28.52
C ASP A 536 -24.80 -28.10 28.78
N GLY A 537 -25.58 -27.19 28.20
CA GLY A 537 -27.04 -27.24 28.17
C GLY A 537 -27.62 -28.44 27.40
N ALA A 538 -27.04 -28.83 26.28
CA ALA A 538 -27.41 -30.04 25.53
C ALA A 538 -27.01 -31.31 26.26
N GLU A 539 -25.86 -31.31 26.93
CA GLU A 539 -25.42 -32.41 27.77
C GLU A 539 -26.35 -32.69 28.93
N ASN A 540 -26.84 -31.62 29.59
CA ASN A 540 -27.88 -31.74 30.60
C ASN A 540 -29.15 -32.42 30.05
N THR A 541 -29.44 -32.23 28.75
CA THR A 541 -30.53 -32.92 28.04
C THR A 541 -30.17 -34.38 27.70
N ALA A 542 -28.94 -34.64 27.24
CA ALA A 542 -28.41 -35.96 26.89
C ALA A 542 -28.17 -36.84 28.13
N ASN A 543 -28.04 -36.24 29.32
CA ASN A 543 -27.61 -36.84 30.59
C ASN A 543 -26.16 -37.32 30.57
N THR A 544 -25.31 -36.63 29.82
CA THR A 544 -23.84 -36.75 29.82
C THR A 544 -23.27 -35.88 30.94
N ASN A 545 -21.95 -35.74 31.02
CA ASN A 545 -21.27 -34.99 32.07
C ASN A 545 -20.49 -33.82 31.45
N PRO A 546 -20.90 -32.56 31.70
CA PRO A 546 -20.30 -31.36 31.09
C PRO A 546 -18.88 -30.97 31.45
N ASN A 547 -18.08 -31.96 31.80
CA ASN A 547 -16.74 -31.80 32.33
C ASN A 547 -15.91 -33.07 32.02
N ASP A 548 -16.44 -33.95 31.15
CA ASP A 548 -15.93 -35.25 30.77
C ASP A 548 -16.40 -35.59 29.34
N SER A 549 -15.56 -35.20 28.38
CA SER A 549 -15.72 -35.28 26.92
C SER A 549 -15.97 -36.68 26.32
N ASP A 550 -16.23 -37.70 27.14
CA ASP A 550 -16.44 -39.11 26.80
C ASP A 550 -17.05 -39.77 28.05
N THR A 551 -18.37 -39.61 28.25
CA THR A 551 -19.06 -39.98 29.50
C THR A 551 -18.96 -41.48 29.79
N ASP A 552 -18.74 -42.31 28.77
CA ASP A 552 -18.81 -43.77 28.87
C ASP A 552 -17.47 -44.51 28.67
N ASP A 553 -16.40 -43.76 28.45
CA ASP A 553 -15.00 -44.17 28.28
C ASP A 553 -14.77 -45.08 27.03
N ASP A 554 -15.51 -44.89 25.92
CA ASP A 554 -15.40 -45.71 24.72
C ASP A 554 -14.47 -45.16 23.61
N LEU A 555 -13.93 -43.95 23.82
CA LEU A 555 -13.05 -43.19 22.92
C LEU A 555 -13.76 -42.39 21.81
N MET A 556 -15.09 -42.31 21.80
CA MET A 556 -15.85 -41.35 21.00
C MET A 556 -16.37 -40.22 21.92
N PRO A 557 -16.28 -38.95 21.51
CA PRO A 557 -16.84 -37.85 22.31
C PRO A 557 -18.36 -37.83 22.34
N ASP A 558 -18.95 -37.34 23.44
CA ASP A 558 -20.40 -37.33 23.62
C ASP A 558 -21.07 -36.44 22.55
N GLY A 559 -20.47 -35.29 22.23
CA GLY A 559 -20.91 -34.39 21.15
C GLY A 559 -20.96 -35.06 19.79
N TRP A 560 -19.88 -35.74 19.41
CA TRP A 560 -19.84 -36.46 18.14
C TRP A 560 -20.89 -37.57 18.09
N GLU A 561 -21.07 -38.32 19.19
CA GLU A 561 -22.08 -39.37 19.23
C GLU A 561 -23.51 -38.83 19.13
N VAL A 562 -23.82 -37.71 19.80
CA VAL A 562 -25.16 -37.10 19.73
C VAL A 562 -25.48 -36.60 18.33
N ASP A 563 -24.53 -35.92 17.69
CA ASP A 563 -24.71 -35.40 16.32
C ASP A 563 -24.90 -36.53 15.30
N ASN A 564 -24.17 -37.64 15.44
CA ASN A 564 -24.27 -38.82 14.58
C ASN A 564 -25.38 -39.80 15.00
N SER A 565 -26.28 -39.37 15.88
CA SER A 565 -27.43 -40.17 16.37
C SER A 565 -27.04 -41.52 17.01
N LEU A 566 -25.84 -41.59 17.59
CA LEU A 566 -25.32 -42.68 18.40
C LEU A 566 -25.74 -42.50 19.88
N ASN A 567 -25.15 -43.27 20.80
CA ASN A 567 -25.57 -43.27 22.19
C ASN A 567 -24.39 -43.03 23.16
N PRO A 568 -24.22 -41.79 23.67
CA PRO A 568 -23.07 -41.36 24.48
C PRO A 568 -23.01 -41.95 25.90
N LEU A 569 -23.78 -42.99 26.15
CA LEU A 569 -23.88 -43.66 27.45
C LEU A 569 -23.57 -45.15 27.35
N THR A 570 -23.25 -45.67 26.15
CA THR A 570 -22.87 -47.08 25.96
C THR A 570 -21.88 -47.35 24.81
N ASP A 571 -20.74 -47.97 25.13
CA ASP A 571 -19.75 -48.51 24.19
C ASP A 571 -20.38 -49.20 22.98
N ASP A 572 -20.43 -48.47 21.87
CA ASP A 572 -21.00 -48.89 20.61
C ASP A 572 -20.06 -48.75 19.40
N THR A 573 -18.80 -48.40 19.65
CA THR A 573 -17.65 -48.33 18.72
C THR A 573 -17.56 -49.38 17.60
N THR A 574 -18.10 -50.59 17.80
CA THR A 574 -18.01 -51.73 16.85
C THR A 574 -19.29 -51.97 16.05
N LEU A 575 -20.26 -51.08 16.15
CA LEU A 575 -21.43 -51.06 15.29
C LEU A 575 -21.09 -50.41 13.94
N ASP A 576 -21.88 -50.76 12.94
CA ASP A 576 -21.76 -50.36 11.54
C ASP A 576 -23.23 -50.21 11.06
N PRO A 577 -23.81 -49.00 11.23
CA PRO A 577 -25.24 -48.78 11.02
C PRO A 577 -25.67 -48.73 9.54
N ASP A 578 -24.87 -48.12 8.66
CA ASP A 578 -25.11 -48.00 7.20
C ASP A 578 -24.69 -49.26 6.39
N SER A 579 -23.77 -50.08 6.92
CA SER A 579 -23.22 -51.30 6.27
C SER A 579 -22.27 -51.07 5.10
N ASP A 580 -21.51 -49.97 5.09
CA ASP A 580 -20.47 -49.65 4.12
C ASP A 580 -19.16 -50.47 4.34
N GLY A 581 -18.89 -50.87 5.59
CA GLY A 581 -17.71 -51.62 6.01
C GLY A 581 -16.79 -50.91 7.01
N LEU A 582 -17.07 -49.66 7.35
CA LEU A 582 -16.43 -48.87 8.38
C LEU A 582 -17.29 -48.91 9.67
N ASP A 583 -16.68 -49.01 10.86
CA ASP A 583 -17.42 -49.07 12.14
C ASP A 583 -17.48 -47.68 12.78
N ASN A 584 -18.37 -47.42 13.74
CA ASN A 584 -18.54 -46.10 14.38
C ASN A 584 -17.19 -45.44 14.79
N ILE A 585 -16.26 -46.23 15.34
CA ILE A 585 -14.93 -45.70 15.68
C ILE A 585 -14.07 -45.43 14.45
N GLY A 586 -14.21 -46.22 13.39
CA GLY A 586 -13.62 -45.97 12.08
C GLY A 586 -14.16 -44.68 11.47
N GLU A 587 -15.47 -44.48 11.49
CA GLU A 587 -16.17 -43.28 11.03
C GLU A 587 -15.63 -42.05 11.77
N TYR A 588 -15.64 -42.07 13.11
CA TYR A 588 -15.10 -40.99 13.93
C TYR A 588 -13.65 -40.63 13.59
N ASN A 589 -12.80 -41.64 13.32
CA ASN A 589 -11.39 -41.41 13.00
C ASN A 589 -11.17 -40.85 11.58
N ASN A 590 -12.14 -40.99 10.66
CA ASN A 590 -12.06 -40.48 9.30
C ASN A 590 -12.99 -39.28 9.04
N GLY A 591 -13.89 -38.96 9.97
CA GLY A 591 -14.79 -37.80 9.90
C GLY A 591 -16.06 -38.02 9.06
N THR A 592 -16.37 -39.26 8.71
CA THR A 592 -17.53 -39.69 7.91
C THR A 592 -18.80 -39.87 8.77
N ASP A 593 -19.98 -39.94 8.13
CA ASP A 593 -21.28 -40.10 8.82
C ASP A 593 -21.62 -41.59 9.02
N PRO A 594 -21.68 -42.10 10.27
CA PRO A 594 -22.04 -43.50 10.58
C PRO A 594 -23.46 -43.94 10.17
N GLN A 595 -24.25 -43.07 9.54
CA GLN A 595 -25.59 -43.35 9.04
C GLN A 595 -25.69 -43.22 7.52
N ASP A 596 -24.62 -42.81 6.84
CA ASP A 596 -24.54 -42.65 5.40
C ASP A 596 -23.43 -43.55 4.84
N ASP A 597 -23.70 -44.27 3.74
CA ASP A 597 -22.71 -45.21 3.19
C ASP A 597 -21.70 -44.58 2.22
N ASP A 598 -21.83 -43.27 1.97
CA ASP A 598 -21.14 -42.46 0.95
C ASP A 598 -21.25 -40.98 1.37
N SER A 599 -20.29 -40.50 2.16
CA SER A 599 -20.35 -39.21 2.88
C SER A 599 -20.19 -37.99 1.97
N ASP A 600 -19.52 -38.12 0.83
CA ASP A 600 -19.25 -37.05 -0.13
C ASP A 600 -20.09 -37.13 -1.43
N ASP A 601 -20.98 -38.12 -1.50
CA ASP A 601 -21.94 -38.38 -2.58
C ASP A 601 -21.27 -38.67 -3.94
N ASP A 602 -20.04 -39.21 -3.96
CA ASP A 602 -19.27 -39.48 -5.19
C ASP A 602 -19.52 -40.88 -5.79
N LEU A 603 -20.20 -41.78 -5.07
CA LEU A 603 -20.51 -43.17 -5.39
C LEU A 603 -19.41 -44.21 -5.11
N VAL A 604 -18.31 -43.82 -4.48
CA VAL A 604 -17.41 -44.68 -3.70
C VAL A 604 -17.94 -44.71 -2.26
N LEU A 605 -17.70 -45.81 -1.54
CA LEU A 605 -18.20 -45.95 -0.17
C LEU A 605 -17.06 -45.58 0.79
N ASP A 606 -17.36 -44.88 1.88
CA ASP A 606 -16.38 -44.43 2.88
C ASP A 606 -15.39 -45.54 3.30
N GLY A 607 -15.93 -46.73 3.60
CA GLY A 607 -15.14 -47.90 3.95
C GLY A 607 -14.27 -48.48 2.82
N GLU A 608 -14.62 -48.27 1.53
CA GLU A 608 -13.78 -48.63 0.37
C GLU A 608 -12.59 -47.66 0.22
N GLU A 609 -12.80 -46.38 0.52
CA GLU A 609 -11.80 -45.31 0.41
C GLU A 609 -10.75 -45.39 1.51
N VAL A 610 -11.21 -45.60 2.75
CA VAL A 610 -10.32 -45.73 3.91
C VAL A 610 -9.49 -47.03 3.88
N PHE A 611 -10.06 -48.11 3.34
CA PHE A 611 -9.41 -49.42 3.29
C PHE A 611 -9.18 -49.87 1.85
N LEU A 612 -7.94 -49.71 1.34
CA LEU A 612 -7.45 -50.24 0.05
C LEU A 612 -8.45 -51.20 -0.64
N GLY A 613 -9.31 -50.59 -1.45
CA GLY A 613 -10.53 -51.16 -2.00
C GLY A 613 -10.31 -52.29 -2.98
N ALA A 614 -11.38 -52.68 -3.69
CA ALA A 614 -11.27 -53.64 -4.78
C ALA A 614 -10.62 -53.04 -6.04
N ASP A 615 -10.69 -51.72 -6.17
CA ASP A 615 -10.07 -50.85 -7.17
C ASP A 615 -8.56 -50.70 -6.99
N GLY A 616 -8.07 -50.67 -5.74
CA GLY A 616 -6.66 -50.52 -5.39
C GLY A 616 -6.21 -49.12 -5.01
N TYR A 617 -7.14 -48.17 -4.84
CA TYR A 617 -6.87 -46.79 -4.44
C TYR A 617 -7.29 -46.55 -2.97
N ILE A 618 -6.85 -45.42 -2.43
CA ILE A 618 -7.24 -44.90 -1.11
C ILE A 618 -7.45 -43.41 -1.36
N THR A 619 -8.69 -42.99 -1.37
CA THR A 619 -9.18 -41.62 -1.58
C THR A 619 -9.64 -41.00 -0.26
N ASP A 620 -10.01 -39.73 -0.25
CA ASP A 620 -10.53 -39.03 0.91
C ASP A 620 -12.07 -39.12 0.94
N PRO A 621 -12.69 -39.87 1.88
CA PRO A 621 -14.14 -40.11 1.88
C PRO A 621 -15.00 -38.89 2.21
N LEU A 622 -14.39 -37.71 2.33
CA LEU A 622 -15.06 -36.43 2.55
C LEU A 622 -14.86 -35.47 1.37
N ASP A 623 -14.16 -35.91 0.33
CA ASP A 623 -13.80 -35.09 -0.84
C ASP A 623 -14.00 -35.90 -2.12
N ASN A 624 -15.11 -35.60 -2.81
CA ASN A 624 -15.51 -36.33 -4.00
C ASN A 624 -14.57 -36.22 -5.20
N ASP A 625 -13.50 -35.42 -5.08
CA ASP A 625 -12.44 -35.14 -6.05
C ASP A 625 -11.12 -34.96 -5.27
N THR A 626 -10.52 -36.09 -4.89
CA THR A 626 -9.41 -36.19 -3.93
C THR A 626 -8.16 -35.41 -4.36
N ASP A 627 -7.93 -35.24 -5.67
CA ASP A 627 -6.79 -34.50 -6.20
C ASP A 627 -7.12 -33.13 -6.80
N SER A 628 -8.41 -32.76 -6.80
CA SER A 628 -8.95 -31.46 -7.15
C SER A 628 -8.73 -31.06 -8.62
N ASP A 629 -8.76 -32.03 -9.54
CA ASP A 629 -8.63 -31.80 -10.98
C ASP A 629 -9.97 -31.52 -11.69
N GLY A 630 -11.09 -31.83 -11.01
CA GLY A 630 -12.45 -31.62 -11.48
C GLY A 630 -13.18 -32.89 -11.96
N LEU A 631 -12.53 -34.05 -11.95
CA LEU A 631 -13.15 -35.36 -12.05
C LEU A 631 -13.45 -35.90 -10.65
N THR A 632 -14.57 -36.61 -10.52
CA THR A 632 -14.84 -37.31 -9.25
C THR A 632 -14.03 -38.60 -9.15
N ASP A 633 -13.66 -39.03 -7.95
CA ASP A 633 -12.86 -40.25 -7.73
C ASP A 633 -13.52 -41.46 -8.40
N SER A 634 -14.85 -41.56 -8.28
CA SER A 634 -15.66 -42.55 -8.98
C SER A 634 -15.61 -42.45 -10.51
N GLU A 635 -15.57 -41.24 -11.09
CA GLU A 635 -15.43 -41.04 -12.55
C GLU A 635 -14.06 -41.50 -13.04
N GLU A 636 -13.01 -41.19 -12.31
CA GLU A 636 -11.64 -41.61 -12.60
C GLU A 636 -11.51 -43.13 -12.55
N ILE A 637 -11.94 -43.75 -11.45
CA ILE A 637 -11.83 -45.21 -11.26
C ILE A 637 -12.69 -45.98 -12.29
N ASN A 638 -13.94 -45.53 -12.52
CA ASN A 638 -14.93 -46.32 -13.27
C ASN A 638 -15.07 -45.93 -14.75
N THR A 639 -14.66 -44.73 -15.13
CA THR A 639 -14.87 -44.18 -16.48
C THR A 639 -13.57 -43.93 -17.22
N TYR A 640 -12.60 -43.24 -16.60
CA TYR A 640 -11.40 -42.77 -17.27
C TYR A 640 -10.16 -43.66 -17.03
N GLU A 641 -10.21 -44.52 -16.00
CA GLU A 641 -9.11 -45.41 -15.59
C GLU A 641 -7.83 -44.64 -15.19
N THR A 642 -7.99 -43.41 -14.66
CA THR A 642 -6.94 -42.53 -14.09
C THR A 642 -6.70 -42.82 -12.60
N ASP A 643 -5.66 -42.22 -12.01
CA ASP A 643 -5.32 -42.34 -10.58
C ASP A 643 -5.96 -41.19 -9.81
N PRO A 644 -7.04 -41.42 -9.02
CA PRO A 644 -7.81 -40.38 -8.34
C PRO A 644 -7.08 -39.71 -7.17
N THR A 645 -5.77 -39.85 -7.12
CA THR A 645 -4.92 -39.21 -6.12
C THR A 645 -3.87 -38.32 -6.76
N GLN A 646 -3.88 -38.19 -8.09
CA GLN A 646 -2.93 -37.46 -8.90
C GLN A 646 -3.67 -36.75 -10.04
N ALA A 647 -3.85 -35.44 -9.89
CA ALA A 647 -4.51 -34.60 -10.90
C ALA A 647 -3.91 -34.71 -12.32
N ASP A 648 -2.68 -35.20 -12.45
CA ASP A 648 -1.98 -35.47 -13.71
C ASP A 648 -1.46 -36.92 -13.62
N SER A 649 -2.25 -37.87 -14.14
CA SER A 649 -2.04 -39.30 -13.95
C SER A 649 -0.81 -39.85 -14.69
N ASP A 650 -0.47 -39.26 -15.83
CA ASP A 650 0.63 -39.71 -16.68
C ASP A 650 1.90 -38.83 -16.61
N GLY A 651 1.79 -37.67 -15.97
CA GLY A 651 2.88 -36.78 -15.58
C GLY A 651 3.33 -35.85 -16.69
N ASP A 652 2.46 -35.51 -17.64
CA ASP A 652 2.80 -34.72 -18.82
C ASP A 652 2.59 -33.20 -18.63
N SER A 653 1.95 -32.80 -17.51
CA SER A 653 1.58 -31.43 -17.11
C SER A 653 0.21 -30.92 -17.58
N LEU A 654 -0.61 -31.74 -18.22
CA LEU A 654 -2.06 -31.54 -18.31
C LEU A 654 -2.74 -32.29 -17.16
N ASP A 655 -3.88 -31.77 -16.69
CA ASP A 655 -4.69 -32.49 -15.71
C ASP A 655 -5.69 -33.44 -16.40
N ASP A 656 -6.09 -34.51 -15.72
CA ASP A 656 -6.88 -35.58 -16.35
C ASP A 656 -8.24 -35.04 -16.84
N GLN A 657 -8.83 -34.09 -16.11
CA GLN A 657 -10.02 -33.36 -16.57
C GLN A 657 -9.80 -32.59 -17.87
N GLU A 658 -8.70 -31.85 -18.03
CA GLU A 658 -8.35 -31.10 -19.24
C GLU A 658 -8.24 -32.01 -20.46
N GLU A 659 -7.73 -33.22 -20.27
CA GLU A 659 -7.52 -34.20 -21.35
C GLU A 659 -8.78 -34.92 -21.79
N VAL A 660 -9.67 -35.28 -20.85
CA VAL A 660 -10.89 -36.04 -21.18
C VAL A 660 -12.05 -35.16 -21.65
N THR A 661 -11.90 -33.84 -21.55
CA THR A 661 -12.83 -32.83 -22.07
C THR A 661 -12.20 -32.07 -23.25
N LEU A 662 -13.00 -31.34 -24.04
CA LEU A 662 -12.45 -30.42 -25.04
C LEU A 662 -11.63 -29.32 -24.34
N GLY A 663 -10.30 -29.44 -24.38
CA GLY A 663 -9.35 -28.50 -23.81
C GLY A 663 -9.40 -27.10 -24.43
N ILE A 664 -8.52 -26.20 -23.96
CA ILE A 664 -8.41 -24.82 -24.48
C ILE A 664 -7.94 -24.80 -25.95
N ASP A 665 -7.11 -25.78 -26.30
CA ASP A 665 -6.59 -26.09 -27.63
C ASP A 665 -7.65 -26.65 -28.58
N GLY A 666 -8.72 -27.24 -28.03
CA GLY A 666 -9.82 -27.85 -28.76
C GLY A 666 -9.62 -29.34 -29.07
N PHE A 667 -8.66 -30.00 -28.42
CA PHE A 667 -8.40 -31.43 -28.55
C PHE A 667 -8.92 -32.20 -27.32
N ILE A 668 -8.97 -33.52 -27.45
CA ILE A 668 -9.28 -34.47 -26.36
C ILE A 668 -8.19 -35.53 -26.47
N THR A 669 -7.37 -35.63 -25.44
CA THR A 669 -6.21 -36.51 -25.36
C THR A 669 -6.51 -37.69 -24.44
N ASN A 670 -5.49 -38.46 -24.05
CA ASN A 670 -5.65 -39.62 -23.19
C ASN A 670 -4.84 -39.45 -21.91
N ALA A 671 -5.55 -39.12 -20.83
CA ALA A 671 -5.07 -38.93 -19.46
C ALA A 671 -4.29 -40.08 -18.79
N THR A 672 -3.97 -41.14 -19.53
CA THR A 672 -3.14 -42.24 -19.05
C THR A 672 -1.87 -42.40 -19.88
N LEU A 673 -1.66 -41.54 -20.88
CA LEU A 673 -0.57 -41.55 -21.84
C LEU A 673 -0.12 -40.10 -22.11
N ALA A 674 1.04 -39.76 -21.53
CA ALA A 674 1.73 -38.49 -21.70
C ALA A 674 2.18 -38.16 -23.14
N ASP A 675 1.70 -38.86 -24.16
CA ASP A 675 2.05 -38.73 -25.58
C ASP A 675 0.98 -39.55 -26.32
N THR A 676 -0.11 -38.88 -26.69
CA THR A 676 -1.36 -39.50 -27.14
C THR A 676 -1.19 -40.19 -28.50
N ASP A 677 -0.42 -39.60 -29.42
CA ASP A 677 -0.20 -40.15 -30.76
C ASP A 677 1.12 -40.92 -30.94
N GLY A 678 2.06 -40.77 -30.00
CA GLY A 678 3.29 -41.53 -29.89
C GLY A 678 4.45 -40.99 -30.72
N ASP A 679 4.46 -39.70 -31.05
CA ASP A 679 5.46 -39.05 -31.90
C ASP A 679 6.74 -38.64 -31.14
N GLY A 680 6.66 -38.56 -29.81
CA GLY A 680 7.75 -38.24 -28.89
C GLY A 680 7.71 -36.82 -28.30
N LEU A 681 6.74 -36.00 -28.69
CA LEU A 681 6.29 -34.80 -27.99
C LEU A 681 5.15 -35.19 -27.05
N ASN A 682 5.02 -34.54 -25.89
CA ASN A 682 3.87 -34.79 -25.02
C ASN A 682 2.75 -33.80 -25.30
N ASP A 683 1.52 -34.19 -24.97
CA ASP A 683 0.31 -33.43 -25.28
C ASP A 683 0.38 -31.99 -24.73
N ALA A 684 0.97 -31.80 -23.55
CA ALA A 684 1.25 -30.48 -22.97
C ALA A 684 2.25 -29.62 -23.79
N ASP A 685 3.34 -30.21 -24.29
CA ASP A 685 4.33 -29.52 -25.13
C ASP A 685 3.74 -29.24 -26.52
N GLU A 686 2.87 -30.11 -27.04
CA GLU A 686 2.17 -29.90 -28.31
C GLU A 686 1.25 -28.69 -28.26
N TYR A 687 0.49 -28.53 -27.16
CA TYR A 687 -0.25 -27.28 -26.93
C TYR A 687 0.65 -26.04 -26.97
N THR A 688 1.87 -26.13 -26.42
CA THR A 688 2.83 -25.02 -26.42
C THR A 688 3.39 -24.73 -27.80
N ASN A 689 3.63 -25.77 -28.61
CA ASN A 689 4.14 -25.68 -29.98
C ASN A 689 3.03 -25.49 -31.02
N SER A 690 1.75 -25.55 -30.61
CA SER A 690 0.56 -25.42 -31.46
C SER A 690 0.39 -26.53 -32.50
N THR A 691 0.94 -27.72 -32.23
CA THR A 691 0.75 -28.95 -32.99
C THR A 691 -0.54 -29.68 -32.55
N ASP A 692 -0.99 -30.69 -33.30
CA ASP A 692 -2.19 -31.48 -32.98
C ASP A 692 -1.81 -32.73 -32.17
N PRO A 693 -2.15 -32.81 -30.86
CA PRO A 693 -1.78 -33.95 -29.99
C PRO A 693 -2.46 -35.28 -30.30
N THR A 694 -3.13 -35.34 -31.45
CA THR A 694 -3.75 -36.54 -31.97
C THR A 694 -3.25 -36.91 -33.37
N ASP A 695 -2.28 -36.15 -33.90
CA ASP A 695 -1.70 -36.30 -35.24
C ASP A 695 -0.18 -36.07 -35.23
N SER A 696 0.56 -37.16 -35.38
CA SER A 696 2.01 -37.22 -35.13
C SER A 696 2.91 -36.46 -36.12
N ASP A 697 2.32 -35.70 -37.04
CA ASP A 697 2.92 -35.06 -38.24
C ASP A 697 1.94 -33.97 -38.70
N SER A 698 2.03 -32.80 -38.09
CA SER A 698 1.02 -31.73 -38.15
C SER A 698 0.97 -31.00 -39.50
N ASP A 699 2.07 -30.95 -40.24
CA ASP A 699 2.17 -30.30 -41.56
C ASP A 699 2.23 -31.29 -42.74
N ASP A 700 2.21 -32.59 -42.47
CA ASP A 700 2.23 -33.70 -43.44
C ASP A 700 3.55 -33.79 -44.25
N ASP A 701 4.68 -33.30 -43.73
CA ASP A 701 5.99 -33.32 -44.40
C ASP A 701 6.72 -34.68 -44.27
N SER A 702 6.28 -35.56 -43.36
CA SER A 702 6.84 -36.89 -43.01
C SER A 702 7.95 -36.90 -41.97
N ILE A 703 8.31 -35.77 -41.38
CA ILE A 703 8.98 -35.65 -40.09
C ILE A 703 7.89 -35.66 -39.01
N LEU A 704 8.24 -36.10 -37.81
CA LEU A 704 7.30 -36.10 -36.68
C LEU A 704 7.50 -34.82 -35.89
N ASP A 705 6.43 -34.19 -35.40
CA ASP A 705 6.49 -32.92 -34.67
C ASP A 705 7.52 -32.96 -33.51
N GLY A 706 7.56 -34.08 -32.78
CA GLY A 706 8.54 -34.33 -31.72
C GLY A 706 10.00 -34.41 -32.18
N GLU A 707 10.28 -34.84 -33.42
CA GLU A 707 11.63 -34.81 -34.02
C GLU A 707 12.04 -33.39 -34.45
N GLU A 708 11.08 -32.54 -34.80
CA GLU A 708 11.30 -31.17 -35.28
C GLU A 708 11.54 -30.19 -34.13
N VAL A 709 10.76 -30.31 -33.05
CA VAL A 709 10.86 -29.44 -31.87
C VAL A 709 12.11 -29.76 -31.03
N VAL A 710 12.52 -31.03 -30.99
CA VAL A 710 13.66 -31.49 -30.18
C VAL A 710 14.75 -32.03 -31.08
N LEU A 711 15.88 -31.29 -31.18
CA LEU A 711 17.09 -31.64 -31.95
C LEU A 711 17.13 -33.13 -32.36
N GLY A 712 16.62 -33.39 -33.56
CA GLY A 712 16.29 -34.71 -34.06
C GLY A 712 17.51 -35.61 -34.26
N THR A 713 17.29 -36.79 -34.82
CA THR A 713 18.41 -37.71 -35.11
C THR A 713 19.24 -37.28 -36.31
N ASP A 714 18.63 -36.51 -37.21
CA ASP A 714 19.21 -35.73 -38.32
C ASP A 714 20.13 -34.59 -37.83
N GLY A 715 19.82 -33.98 -36.68
CA GLY A 715 20.56 -32.87 -36.08
C GLY A 715 20.04 -31.48 -36.42
N PHE A 716 18.85 -31.36 -37.00
CA PHE A 716 18.16 -30.11 -37.32
C PHE A 716 16.96 -29.88 -36.37
N ILE A 717 16.40 -28.67 -36.40
CA ILE A 717 15.18 -28.26 -35.69
C ILE A 717 14.41 -27.43 -36.71
N THR A 718 13.30 -27.96 -37.20
CA THR A 718 12.40 -27.38 -38.21
C THR A 718 11.11 -26.88 -37.56
N ASP A 719 10.24 -26.20 -38.31
CA ASP A 719 8.93 -25.73 -37.81
C ASP A 719 7.87 -26.80 -38.08
N PRO A 720 7.32 -27.49 -37.06
CA PRO A 720 6.37 -28.62 -37.24
C PRO A 720 5.00 -28.23 -37.79
N LEU A 721 4.85 -26.99 -38.24
CA LEU A 721 3.63 -26.43 -38.82
C LEU A 721 3.86 -25.91 -40.24
N ASP A 722 5.05 -26.10 -40.80
CA ASP A 722 5.48 -25.58 -42.09
C ASP A 722 6.37 -26.60 -42.80
N ASP A 723 5.86 -27.17 -43.90
CA ASP A 723 6.51 -28.27 -44.61
C ASP A 723 7.82 -27.90 -45.33
N ASP A 724 8.23 -26.62 -45.27
CA ASP A 724 9.37 -25.96 -45.94
C ASP A 724 9.84 -24.79 -45.03
N THR A 725 10.70 -25.07 -44.05
CA THR A 725 11.03 -24.16 -42.93
C THR A 725 11.75 -22.89 -43.38
N ASP A 726 12.53 -22.94 -44.46
CA ASP A 726 13.30 -21.79 -44.95
C ASP A 726 12.76 -21.13 -46.24
N ASP A 727 11.60 -21.59 -46.71
CA ASP A 727 10.85 -21.06 -47.85
C ASP A 727 11.61 -21.15 -49.20
N ASP A 728 12.53 -22.11 -49.38
CA ASP A 728 13.35 -22.26 -50.58
C ASP A 728 12.66 -23.11 -51.68
N GLY A 729 11.57 -23.79 -51.32
CA GLY A 729 10.76 -24.63 -52.21
C GLY A 729 11.07 -26.12 -52.16
N LEU A 730 11.96 -26.56 -51.28
CA LEU A 730 12.19 -27.95 -50.87
C LEU A 730 11.46 -28.20 -49.54
N THR A 731 10.98 -29.42 -49.34
CA THR A 731 10.41 -29.78 -48.04
C THR A 731 11.50 -30.23 -47.10
N ASP A 732 11.34 -30.00 -45.80
CA ASP A 732 12.38 -30.31 -44.81
C ASP A 732 12.80 -31.79 -44.86
N ASP A 733 11.83 -32.70 -45.01
CA ASP A 733 12.08 -34.14 -45.24
C ASP A 733 12.97 -34.39 -46.48
N TYR A 734 12.72 -33.66 -47.56
CA TYR A 734 13.43 -33.81 -48.82
C TYR A 734 14.87 -33.32 -48.68
N GLU A 735 15.07 -32.24 -47.93
CA GLU A 735 16.39 -31.69 -47.66
C GLU A 735 17.25 -32.60 -46.82
N ILE A 736 16.71 -33.12 -45.74
CA ILE A 736 17.43 -34.01 -44.84
C ILE A 736 17.77 -35.35 -45.52
N ASP A 737 16.82 -35.97 -46.24
CA ASP A 737 16.96 -37.34 -46.73
C ASP A 737 17.39 -37.44 -48.21
N THR A 738 17.15 -36.39 -49.02
CA THR A 738 17.36 -36.43 -50.48
C THR A 738 18.42 -35.46 -51.00
N SER A 739 18.28 -34.14 -50.81
CA SER A 739 19.27 -33.16 -51.31
C SER A 739 20.49 -33.01 -50.39
N LEU A 740 20.35 -33.35 -49.10
CA LEU A 740 21.37 -33.19 -48.06
C LEU A 740 21.76 -31.72 -47.81
N THR A 741 20.85 -30.81 -48.14
CA THR A 741 20.88 -29.37 -47.85
C THR A 741 20.43 -29.12 -46.41
N ASN A 742 20.56 -27.88 -45.94
CA ASN A 742 20.19 -27.49 -44.59
C ASN A 742 18.77 -26.92 -44.57
N PRO A 743 17.77 -27.59 -43.98
CA PRO A 743 16.35 -27.19 -44.02
C PRO A 743 15.99 -25.95 -43.19
N THR A 744 16.98 -25.13 -42.87
CA THR A 744 16.79 -23.90 -42.09
C THR A 744 17.59 -22.74 -42.68
N ASP A 745 18.14 -22.93 -43.86
CA ASP A 745 19.07 -22.06 -44.53
C ASP A 745 18.93 -22.22 -46.05
N SER A 746 18.17 -21.32 -46.66
CA SER A 746 17.75 -21.41 -48.06
C SER A 746 18.88 -21.46 -49.08
N ASP A 747 20.13 -21.15 -48.69
CA ASP A 747 21.36 -21.13 -49.51
C ASP A 747 22.45 -21.88 -48.72
N SER A 748 22.57 -23.19 -48.93
CA SER A 748 23.38 -24.09 -48.09
C SER A 748 24.88 -23.93 -48.27
N ASP A 749 25.34 -23.42 -49.41
CA ASP A 749 26.77 -23.29 -49.75
C ASP A 749 27.25 -21.82 -49.88
N ASP A 750 26.38 -20.87 -49.56
CA ASP A 750 26.62 -19.42 -49.50
C ASP A 750 27.02 -18.82 -50.86
N ASP A 751 26.41 -19.26 -51.95
CA ASP A 751 26.76 -18.87 -53.32
C ASP A 751 25.81 -17.81 -53.95
N LEU A 752 24.72 -17.47 -53.25
CA LEU A 752 23.63 -16.54 -53.62
C LEU A 752 22.48 -17.14 -54.45
N LEU A 753 22.44 -18.45 -54.68
CA LEU A 753 21.29 -19.19 -55.18
C LEU A 753 20.61 -19.94 -54.03
N ASP A 754 19.29 -20.05 -54.10
CA ASP A 754 18.56 -20.85 -53.11
C ASP A 754 18.62 -22.35 -53.52
N ASP A 755 18.72 -23.30 -52.59
CA ASP A 755 18.98 -24.72 -52.90
C ASP A 755 17.88 -25.32 -53.81
N GLY A 756 16.63 -24.93 -53.58
CA GLY A 756 15.48 -25.26 -54.42
C GLY A 756 15.56 -24.69 -55.85
N GLU A 757 16.20 -23.52 -56.03
CA GLU A 757 16.46 -22.93 -57.34
C GLU A 757 17.49 -23.77 -58.11
N GLU A 758 18.53 -24.27 -57.45
CA GLU A 758 19.61 -25.05 -58.07
C GLU A 758 19.20 -26.47 -58.49
N LEU A 759 18.31 -27.10 -57.72
CA LEU A 759 17.77 -28.43 -58.03
C LEU A 759 16.63 -28.40 -59.07
N SER A 760 16.02 -27.23 -59.27
CA SER A 760 15.04 -26.99 -60.30
C SER A 760 15.67 -26.25 -61.48
N LEU A 761 15.08 -26.30 -62.69
CA LEU A 761 15.57 -25.42 -63.76
C LEU A 761 15.11 -24.00 -63.40
N GLY A 762 15.91 -23.30 -62.61
CA GLY A 762 15.69 -21.97 -62.02
C GLY A 762 15.42 -20.86 -63.02
N ASP A 763 15.44 -19.60 -62.56
CA ASP A 763 15.25 -18.43 -63.43
C ASP A 763 16.47 -18.22 -64.37
N ASP A 764 17.63 -18.75 -63.99
CA ASP A 764 18.89 -18.78 -64.74
C ASP A 764 18.92 -19.83 -65.87
N GLY A 765 18.19 -20.93 -65.68
CA GLY A 765 18.06 -22.05 -66.62
C GLY A 765 19.14 -23.12 -66.52
N TYR A 766 19.99 -23.10 -65.48
CA TYR A 766 21.03 -24.09 -65.23
C TYR A 766 20.63 -25.03 -64.09
N LEU A 767 21.49 -26.01 -63.80
CA LEU A 767 21.33 -26.94 -62.67
C LEU A 767 22.71 -27.08 -62.04
N THR A 768 22.85 -26.54 -60.84
CA THR A 768 24.07 -26.52 -60.03
C THR A 768 23.91 -27.49 -58.84
N ASP A 769 24.96 -27.68 -58.04
CA ASP A 769 24.92 -28.54 -56.86
C ASP A 769 24.83 -27.65 -55.61
N PRO A 770 23.73 -27.68 -54.83
CA PRO A 770 23.49 -26.76 -53.70
C PRO A 770 24.42 -26.97 -52.48
N LEU A 771 25.51 -27.67 -52.69
CA LEU A 771 26.55 -27.96 -51.70
C LEU A 771 27.95 -27.64 -52.24
N ASP A 772 28.03 -27.03 -53.42
CA ASP A 772 29.24 -26.74 -54.18
C ASP A 772 29.13 -25.38 -54.89
N ASN A 773 29.52 -24.34 -54.17
CA ASN A 773 29.37 -22.93 -54.52
C ASN A 773 30.13 -22.42 -55.78
N ASP A 774 30.77 -23.29 -56.55
CA ASP A 774 31.57 -23.01 -57.75
C ASP A 774 31.61 -24.30 -58.58
N SER A 775 30.55 -24.54 -59.36
CA SER A 775 30.22 -25.79 -60.05
C SER A 775 31.26 -26.21 -61.09
N ASP A 776 32.02 -25.26 -61.66
CA ASP A 776 33.03 -25.52 -62.69
C ASP A 776 34.49 -25.25 -62.26
N ASP A 777 34.71 -24.85 -61.01
CA ASP A 777 36.00 -24.59 -60.35
C ASP A 777 36.82 -23.45 -61.02
N ASP A 778 36.16 -22.45 -61.62
CA ASP A 778 36.84 -21.36 -62.33
C ASP A 778 37.19 -20.15 -61.45
N GLY A 779 36.57 -20.08 -60.26
CA GLY A 779 36.76 -19.05 -59.25
C GLY A 779 35.74 -17.91 -59.27
N LEU A 780 34.67 -18.02 -60.04
CA LEU A 780 33.42 -17.28 -59.93
C LEU A 780 32.37 -18.20 -59.27
N LEU A 781 31.53 -17.68 -58.37
CA LEU A 781 30.49 -18.51 -57.72
C LEU A 781 29.27 -18.62 -58.64
N ASP A 782 28.49 -19.71 -58.57
CA ASP A 782 27.39 -19.93 -59.53
C ASP A 782 26.33 -18.79 -59.46
N GLY A 783 26.02 -18.29 -58.27
CA GLY A 783 25.19 -17.09 -58.10
C GLY A 783 25.82 -15.77 -58.60
N GLU A 784 27.15 -15.65 -58.62
CA GLU A 784 27.85 -14.53 -59.27
C GLU A 784 27.80 -14.66 -60.80
N GLU A 785 27.91 -15.88 -61.32
CA GLU A 785 27.78 -16.20 -62.75
C GLU A 785 26.39 -15.91 -63.28
N PHE A 786 25.34 -16.19 -62.50
CA PHE A 786 23.99 -15.73 -62.83
C PHE A 786 23.92 -14.20 -63.00
N SER A 787 24.67 -13.44 -62.21
CA SER A 787 24.72 -11.98 -62.28
C SER A 787 25.51 -11.46 -63.47
N GLU A 788 26.60 -12.13 -63.85
CA GLU A 788 27.44 -11.81 -65.02
C GLU A 788 26.93 -12.47 -66.32
N ALA A 789 25.92 -13.33 -66.22
CA ALA A 789 25.28 -14.09 -67.30
C ALA A 789 26.19 -15.08 -68.04
N THR A 790 27.18 -15.62 -67.32
CA THR A 790 28.02 -16.75 -67.74
C THR A 790 27.30 -18.09 -67.47
N ASP A 791 27.85 -19.20 -67.97
CA ASP A 791 27.30 -20.54 -67.74
C ASP A 791 28.03 -21.18 -66.54
N PRO A 792 27.38 -21.37 -65.37
CA PRO A 792 28.03 -21.89 -64.16
C PRO A 792 28.52 -23.34 -64.25
N THR A 793 28.41 -23.95 -65.43
CA THR A 793 28.92 -25.28 -65.69
C THR A 793 30.02 -25.30 -66.76
N ASP A 794 30.49 -24.13 -67.20
CA ASP A 794 31.46 -23.95 -68.28
C ASP A 794 32.46 -22.81 -67.99
N SER A 795 33.64 -23.20 -67.49
CA SER A 795 34.70 -22.33 -66.95
C SER A 795 35.32 -21.29 -67.90
N ASP A 796 34.83 -21.13 -69.12
CA ASP A 796 35.36 -20.29 -70.21
C ASP A 796 34.21 -20.08 -71.21
N SER A 797 33.30 -19.16 -70.88
CA SER A 797 32.00 -18.99 -71.55
C SER A 797 32.12 -18.52 -73.00
N ASP A 798 33.19 -17.83 -73.37
CA ASP A 798 33.43 -17.30 -74.72
C ASP A 798 34.51 -18.04 -75.52
N ASP A 799 35.14 -19.07 -74.93
CA ASP A 799 36.15 -19.97 -75.52
C ASP A 799 37.47 -19.24 -75.92
N ASP A 800 37.83 -18.14 -75.26
CA ASP A 800 39.01 -17.32 -75.58
C ASP A 800 40.31 -17.84 -74.93
N GLY A 801 40.17 -18.69 -73.90
CA GLY A 801 41.25 -19.33 -73.17
C GLY A 801 41.63 -18.67 -71.83
N LEU A 802 40.92 -17.63 -71.41
CA LEU A 802 40.76 -17.21 -70.01
C LEU A 802 39.56 -17.93 -69.40
N THR A 803 39.45 -17.89 -68.07
CA THR A 803 38.25 -18.39 -67.40
C THR A 803 37.40 -17.19 -66.99
N ASP A 804 36.09 -17.36 -66.91
CA ASP A 804 35.16 -16.27 -66.57
C ASP A 804 35.56 -15.62 -65.24
N GLY A 805 35.88 -16.45 -64.24
CA GLY A 805 36.43 -16.03 -62.96
C GLY A 805 37.77 -15.28 -63.07
N ALA A 806 38.65 -15.62 -64.03
CA ALA A 806 39.90 -14.88 -64.26
C ALA A 806 39.65 -13.53 -64.94
N GLU A 807 38.71 -13.45 -65.86
CA GLU A 807 38.31 -12.24 -66.57
C GLU A 807 37.66 -11.24 -65.61
N VAL A 808 36.69 -11.69 -64.82
CA VAL A 808 36.00 -10.86 -63.82
C VAL A 808 36.93 -10.46 -62.68
N ASN A 809 37.67 -11.39 -62.07
CA ASN A 809 38.42 -11.12 -60.84
C ASN A 809 39.83 -10.55 -61.08
N THR A 810 40.46 -10.86 -62.22
CA THR A 810 41.89 -10.55 -62.44
C THR A 810 42.12 -9.61 -63.62
N HIS A 811 41.53 -9.88 -64.78
CA HIS A 811 41.85 -9.20 -66.04
C HIS A 811 40.92 -8.01 -66.35
N LEU A 812 39.76 -7.95 -65.69
CA LEU A 812 38.73 -6.91 -65.84
C LEU A 812 38.27 -6.77 -67.30
N THR A 813 37.96 -7.91 -67.88
CA THR A 813 37.66 -8.20 -69.28
C THR A 813 36.24 -8.81 -69.30
N ASP A 814 35.52 -8.75 -70.42
CA ASP A 814 34.10 -9.19 -70.47
C ASP A 814 34.04 -10.70 -70.75
N PRO A 815 33.64 -11.57 -69.79
CA PRO A 815 33.71 -13.03 -69.93
C PRO A 815 32.77 -13.63 -70.99
N LEU A 816 32.08 -12.77 -71.74
CA LEU A 816 31.17 -13.15 -72.82
C LEU A 816 31.64 -12.61 -74.18
N ASP A 817 32.84 -12.00 -74.25
CA ASP A 817 33.38 -11.31 -75.43
C ASP A 817 34.87 -11.63 -75.65
N ASP A 818 35.13 -12.50 -76.63
CA ASP A 818 36.45 -13.11 -76.89
C ASP A 818 37.57 -12.13 -77.31
N ASP A 819 37.31 -10.82 -77.40
CA ASP A 819 38.22 -9.75 -77.81
C ASP A 819 37.67 -8.41 -77.26
N SER A 820 37.99 -8.10 -75.99
CA SER A 820 37.36 -7.02 -75.22
C SER A 820 37.65 -5.61 -75.78
N ASP A 821 38.71 -5.43 -76.58
CA ASP A 821 39.08 -4.14 -77.15
C ASP A 821 38.96 -4.01 -78.69
N ASP A 822 38.49 -5.08 -79.34
CA ASP A 822 38.23 -5.21 -80.78
C ASP A 822 39.48 -5.01 -81.68
N ASP A 823 40.70 -5.29 -81.22
CA ASP A 823 41.92 -5.17 -82.04
C ASP A 823 42.20 -6.39 -82.94
N GLY A 824 41.62 -7.53 -82.61
CA GLY A 824 41.73 -8.80 -83.32
C GLY A 824 42.65 -9.85 -82.70
N LEU A 825 43.24 -9.58 -81.53
CA LEU A 825 43.77 -10.58 -80.58
C LEU A 825 42.68 -10.90 -79.55
N THR A 826 42.60 -12.15 -79.09
CA THR A 826 41.69 -12.47 -77.97
C THR A 826 42.30 -12.05 -76.64
N ASP A 827 41.49 -11.82 -75.61
CA ASP A 827 41.98 -11.42 -74.29
C ASP A 827 43.02 -12.44 -73.76
N GLY A 828 42.78 -13.73 -73.94
CA GLY A 828 43.70 -14.83 -73.63
C GLY A 828 44.99 -14.84 -74.46
N GLU A 829 44.94 -14.43 -75.74
CA GLU A 829 46.13 -14.24 -76.57
C GLU A 829 46.96 -13.05 -76.06
N GLU A 830 46.32 -11.95 -75.70
CA GLU A 830 46.96 -10.75 -75.19
C GLU A 830 47.63 -10.96 -73.83
N ILE A 831 46.95 -11.63 -72.89
CA ILE A 831 47.56 -12.02 -71.61
C ILE A 831 48.78 -12.93 -71.82
N THR A 832 48.77 -13.77 -72.85
CA THR A 832 49.92 -14.61 -73.22
C THR A 832 51.08 -13.79 -73.81
N LEU A 833 50.77 -12.75 -74.60
CA LEU A 833 51.74 -11.82 -75.18
C LEU A 833 52.26 -10.80 -74.16
N GLY A 834 51.51 -10.56 -73.09
CA GLY A 834 51.79 -9.56 -72.06
C GLY A 834 51.23 -8.17 -72.38
N THR A 835 50.44 -8.05 -73.44
CA THR A 835 49.67 -6.86 -73.81
C THR A 835 48.45 -6.70 -72.89
N ASN A 836 47.77 -5.57 -72.99
CA ASN A 836 46.64 -5.22 -72.13
C ASN A 836 45.32 -5.43 -72.89
N PRO A 837 44.49 -6.42 -72.52
CA PRO A 837 43.29 -6.82 -73.26
C PRO A 837 42.11 -5.83 -73.22
N ASN A 838 42.38 -4.60 -72.80
CA ASN A 838 41.42 -3.50 -72.76
C ASN A 838 41.98 -2.28 -73.51
N SER A 839 43.01 -2.47 -74.33
CA SER A 839 43.79 -1.43 -74.97
C SER A 839 44.43 -1.90 -76.27
N ILE A 840 43.73 -1.61 -77.37
CA ILE A 840 44.16 -1.77 -78.78
C ILE A 840 45.62 -1.42 -79.11
N ASP A 841 46.32 -0.64 -78.28
CA ASP A 841 47.72 -0.20 -78.45
C ASP A 841 48.34 -0.17 -77.05
N SER A 842 49.12 -1.19 -76.70
CA SER A 842 49.61 -1.43 -75.33
C SER A 842 50.79 -0.57 -74.92
N ASP A 843 51.70 -0.26 -75.85
CA ASP A 843 52.90 0.54 -75.59
C ASP A 843 52.74 2.03 -75.92
N GLY A 844 51.71 2.38 -76.70
CA GLY A 844 51.28 3.73 -77.01
C GLY A 844 52.00 4.38 -78.18
N ASP A 845 52.59 3.60 -79.09
CA ASP A 845 53.31 4.10 -80.27
C ASP A 845 52.39 4.41 -81.48
N LEU A 846 51.12 4.02 -81.42
CA LEU A 846 50.05 4.14 -82.44
C LEU A 846 49.96 3.00 -83.47
N LEU A 847 50.73 1.93 -83.34
CA LEU A 847 50.41 0.62 -83.90
C LEU A 847 49.49 -0.13 -82.93
N ASP A 848 48.58 -0.95 -83.48
CA ASP A 848 47.76 -1.82 -82.64
C ASP A 848 48.48 -3.15 -82.41
N ASP A 849 48.27 -3.77 -81.24
CA ASP A 849 49.04 -4.94 -80.79
C ASP A 849 48.89 -6.10 -81.79
N TYR A 850 47.69 -6.30 -82.33
CA TYR A 850 47.45 -7.22 -83.44
C TYR A 850 48.36 -6.93 -84.66
N THR A 851 48.47 -5.69 -85.10
CA THR A 851 49.32 -5.28 -86.23
C THR A 851 50.77 -5.53 -85.93
N GLU A 852 51.22 -5.26 -84.71
CA GLU A 852 52.60 -5.46 -84.30
C GLU A 852 53.02 -6.93 -84.36
N VAL A 853 52.21 -7.79 -83.75
CA VAL A 853 52.47 -9.22 -83.68
C VAL A 853 52.31 -9.90 -85.04
N ASN A 854 51.30 -9.54 -85.83
CA ASN A 854 50.93 -10.27 -87.05
C ASN A 854 51.35 -9.63 -88.37
N THR A 855 51.71 -8.34 -88.37
CA THR A 855 51.98 -7.59 -89.61
C THR A 855 53.37 -6.97 -89.66
N THR A 856 53.80 -6.22 -88.65
CA THR A 856 55.11 -5.54 -88.64
C THR A 856 56.21 -6.39 -88.01
N GLU A 857 55.85 -7.43 -87.24
CA GLU A 857 56.79 -8.30 -86.51
C GLU A 857 57.60 -7.51 -85.45
N THR A 858 57.02 -6.45 -84.88
CA THR A 858 57.55 -5.61 -83.78
C THR A 858 57.07 -6.10 -82.40
N ASP A 859 57.69 -5.63 -81.31
CA ASP A 859 57.32 -6.00 -79.94
C ASP A 859 56.23 -5.04 -79.41
N PRO A 860 54.97 -5.48 -79.22
CA PRO A 860 53.83 -4.62 -78.83
C PRO A 860 53.91 -4.02 -77.42
N LEU A 861 55.04 -4.21 -76.74
CA LEU A 861 55.34 -3.68 -75.41
C LEU A 861 56.52 -2.70 -75.43
N ASP A 862 57.11 -2.46 -76.60
CA ASP A 862 58.30 -1.64 -76.76
C ASP A 862 58.21 -0.73 -77.98
N THR A 863 57.98 0.55 -77.72
CA THR A 863 57.72 1.57 -78.75
C THR A 863 58.82 1.74 -79.80
N ASP A 864 59.99 1.13 -79.62
CA ASP A 864 61.21 1.23 -80.45
C ASP A 864 61.92 -0.14 -80.39
N THR A 865 61.47 -1.10 -81.20
CA THR A 865 61.81 -2.52 -81.09
C THR A 865 63.31 -2.79 -81.26
N ASP A 866 64.01 -1.97 -82.04
CA ASP A 866 65.43 -2.17 -82.36
C ASP A 866 66.41 -1.25 -81.61
N ASP A 867 65.90 -0.41 -80.70
CA ASP A 867 66.63 0.49 -79.81
C ASP A 867 67.47 1.55 -80.55
N ASP A 868 67.10 1.94 -81.78
CA ASP A 868 67.84 2.91 -82.57
C ASP A 868 67.47 4.37 -82.22
N GLY A 869 66.26 4.58 -81.69
CA GLY A 869 65.72 5.87 -81.27
C GLY A 869 64.60 6.44 -82.13
N ILE A 870 64.02 5.67 -83.05
CA ILE A 870 62.78 5.96 -83.78
C ILE A 870 61.70 4.98 -83.30
N ASP A 871 60.44 5.43 -83.23
CA ASP A 871 59.36 4.53 -82.84
C ASP A 871 58.87 3.65 -84.01
N ASP A 872 58.41 2.43 -83.71
CA ASP A 872 58.06 1.42 -84.72
C ASP A 872 56.98 1.94 -85.69
N PHE A 873 56.00 2.68 -85.16
CA PHE A 873 55.02 3.39 -85.97
C PHE A 873 55.66 4.37 -86.97
N GLU A 874 56.59 5.23 -86.55
CA GLU A 874 57.26 6.21 -87.42
C GLU A 874 58.10 5.52 -88.50
N GLU A 875 58.64 4.34 -88.25
CA GLU A 875 59.43 3.57 -89.23
C GLU A 875 58.55 2.86 -90.27
N THR A 876 57.33 2.45 -89.90
CA THR A 876 56.39 1.79 -90.83
C THR A 876 55.69 2.77 -91.79
N VAL A 877 55.74 4.08 -91.51
CA VAL A 877 55.15 5.14 -92.33
C VAL A 877 56.20 6.12 -92.86
N ILE A 878 55.86 6.95 -93.86
CA ILE A 878 56.80 7.98 -94.32
C ILE A 878 56.88 9.08 -93.25
N GLY A 879 57.99 9.11 -92.51
CA GLY A 879 58.30 10.12 -91.49
C GLY A 879 58.45 11.54 -92.04
N ASP A 880 58.55 12.53 -91.15
CA ASP A 880 58.71 13.96 -91.49
C ASP A 880 60.06 14.23 -92.21
N ASP A 881 61.02 13.33 -92.04
CA ASP A 881 62.33 13.28 -92.68
C ASP A 881 62.28 12.76 -94.14
N GLY A 882 61.23 12.00 -94.48
CA GLY A 882 60.93 11.46 -95.80
C GLY A 882 61.43 10.03 -96.05
N TYR A 883 61.84 9.30 -95.01
CA TYR A 883 62.31 7.91 -95.11
C TYR A 883 61.31 6.91 -94.48
N ILE A 884 61.51 5.63 -94.78
CA ILE A 884 60.85 4.47 -94.15
C ILE A 884 62.00 3.50 -93.89
N THR A 885 62.18 3.14 -92.63
CA THR A 885 63.22 2.23 -92.12
C THR A 885 62.57 0.93 -91.67
N ASP A 886 63.36 -0.09 -91.36
CA ASP A 886 62.87 -1.39 -90.90
C ASP A 886 62.87 -1.38 -89.37
N PRO A 887 61.69 -1.36 -88.70
CA PRO A 887 61.60 -1.20 -87.24
C PRO A 887 62.21 -2.35 -86.42
N THR A 888 62.72 -3.38 -87.08
CA THR A 888 63.35 -4.53 -86.45
C THR A 888 64.87 -4.54 -86.60
N GLU A 889 65.45 -3.58 -87.31
CA GLU A 889 66.87 -3.53 -87.65
C GLU A 889 67.42 -2.10 -87.59
N ALA A 890 68.10 -1.78 -86.49
CA ALA A 890 68.63 -0.44 -86.19
C ALA A 890 69.53 0.20 -87.26
N ASP A 891 69.98 -0.54 -88.28
CA ASP A 891 70.79 -0.08 -89.42
C ASP A 891 70.19 -0.72 -90.69
N THR A 892 69.14 -0.10 -91.23
CA THR A 892 68.32 -0.63 -92.33
C THR A 892 69.15 -0.98 -93.56
N ASP A 893 70.19 -0.21 -93.86
CA ASP A 893 71.00 -0.40 -95.06
C ASP A 893 72.31 -1.20 -94.85
N GLY A 894 72.69 -1.39 -93.59
CA GLY A 894 73.80 -2.23 -93.14
C GLY A 894 75.19 -1.61 -93.36
N ASP A 895 75.31 -0.29 -93.44
CA ASP A 895 76.60 0.39 -93.61
C ASP A 895 77.39 0.59 -92.30
N GLY A 896 76.74 0.37 -91.17
CA GLY A 896 77.28 0.37 -89.82
C GLY A 896 77.00 1.64 -89.00
N ILE A 897 76.00 2.43 -89.38
CA ILE A 897 75.46 3.58 -88.64
C ILE A 897 73.96 3.33 -88.45
N ASP A 898 73.42 3.61 -87.26
CA ASP A 898 71.99 3.43 -87.02
C ASP A 898 71.12 4.50 -87.71
N ASP A 899 69.88 4.15 -88.04
CA ASP A 899 69.00 4.96 -88.89
C ASP A 899 68.70 6.32 -88.24
N ALA A 900 68.43 6.34 -86.93
CA ALA A 900 68.26 7.56 -86.14
C ALA A 900 69.50 8.49 -86.20
N THR A 901 70.71 7.93 -86.16
CA THR A 901 71.97 8.68 -86.30
C THR A 901 72.15 9.21 -87.71
N GLU A 902 71.75 8.47 -88.74
CA GLU A 902 71.81 8.90 -90.13
C GLU A 902 70.83 10.05 -90.40
N ILE A 903 69.58 9.92 -89.95
CA ILE A 903 68.55 10.96 -90.03
C ILE A 903 69.02 12.24 -89.30
N THR A 904 69.63 12.09 -88.13
CA THR A 904 70.15 13.22 -87.34
C THR A 904 71.37 13.90 -88.00
N ASN A 905 72.29 13.14 -88.60
CA ASN A 905 73.56 13.66 -89.10
C ASN A 905 73.60 13.95 -90.60
N GLY A 906 72.56 13.54 -91.33
CA GLY A 906 72.31 13.86 -92.74
C GLY A 906 72.65 12.83 -93.81
N PRO A 907 73.30 11.67 -93.56
CA PRO A 907 73.25 10.51 -94.46
C PRO A 907 71.82 10.00 -94.72
N ASP A 908 71.65 9.15 -95.74
CA ASP A 908 70.37 8.54 -96.12
C ASP A 908 70.32 7.14 -95.51
N PRO A 909 69.41 6.84 -94.56
CA PRO A 909 69.35 5.56 -93.82
C PRO A 909 69.01 4.34 -94.69
N THR A 910 68.84 4.53 -96.01
CA THR A 910 68.47 3.46 -96.95
C THR A 910 69.48 3.29 -98.10
N ASP A 911 70.59 4.04 -98.14
CA ASP A 911 71.63 3.93 -99.17
C ASP A 911 73.05 3.67 -98.58
N PRO A 912 73.54 2.41 -98.65
CA PRO A 912 74.75 1.98 -97.93
C PRO A 912 76.05 2.47 -98.56
N ASN A 913 75.97 3.50 -99.41
CA ASN A 913 77.07 4.09 -100.16
C ASN A 913 77.31 5.57 -99.82
N ASP A 914 76.65 6.15 -98.80
CA ASP A 914 76.84 7.56 -98.38
C ASP A 914 77.49 7.78 -96.99
N PRO A 915 78.67 7.18 -96.68
CA PRO A 915 79.27 7.35 -95.36
C PRO A 915 79.93 8.73 -95.17
N PRO A 916 79.88 9.33 -93.96
CA PRO A 916 80.29 10.71 -93.73
C PRO A 916 81.82 10.95 -93.82
N THR A 917 82.21 12.11 -94.36
CA THR A 917 83.63 12.54 -94.48
C THR A 917 84.29 12.94 -93.15
N GLU A 918 85.54 12.49 -92.93
CA GLU A 918 86.35 12.70 -91.70
C GLU A 918 86.52 14.16 -91.19
N ALA A 919 86.54 14.25 -89.86
CA ALA A 919 86.59 15.40 -88.96
C ALA A 919 87.88 16.25 -88.93
N THR A 920 87.83 17.43 -88.27
CA THR A 920 88.82 18.00 -87.30
C THR A 920 88.67 19.54 -87.14
N PRO A 921 89.25 20.20 -86.09
CA PRO A 921 89.24 19.89 -84.64
C PRO A 921 89.08 21.16 -83.73
N LEU A 922 89.07 20.94 -82.40
CA LEU A 922 89.62 21.82 -81.35
C LEU A 922 89.03 23.25 -81.14
N PHE A 923 88.30 23.43 -80.04
CA PHE A 923 88.58 24.37 -78.92
C PHE A 923 87.28 24.87 -78.23
N GLY A 924 87.06 24.42 -76.99
CA GLY A 924 86.74 25.29 -75.85
C GLY A 924 85.33 25.86 -75.66
N SER A 925 84.62 25.33 -74.66
CA SER A 925 84.11 26.05 -73.48
C SER A 925 83.87 24.99 -72.38
N LEU A 926 84.56 24.98 -71.25
CA LEU A 926 84.47 25.92 -70.12
C LEU A 926 83.01 26.06 -69.63
N ILE A 927 82.61 25.30 -68.61
CA ILE A 927 82.27 25.84 -67.27
C ILE A 927 81.84 24.70 -66.33
N SER A 928 82.33 24.85 -65.10
CA SER A 928 82.18 24.05 -63.89
C SER A 928 80.90 24.43 -63.13
N LEU A 929 80.20 23.45 -62.53
CA LEU A 929 79.42 23.56 -61.29
C LEU A 929 79.10 22.11 -60.85
N ILE A 930 79.62 21.48 -59.78
CA ILE A 930 79.55 21.79 -58.33
C ILE A 930 78.06 22.02 -57.94
N ALA A 931 77.42 21.33 -57.01
CA ALA A 931 77.85 20.45 -55.93
C ALA A 931 76.62 19.75 -55.34
N PHE A 932 76.81 18.51 -54.89
CA PHE A 932 76.22 18.02 -53.65
C PHE A 932 76.53 18.99 -52.51
N VAL A 933 75.58 19.29 -51.62
CA VAL A 933 75.76 19.27 -50.15
C VAL A 933 74.54 19.86 -49.43
N SER A 934 74.11 19.11 -48.41
CA SER A 934 73.62 19.54 -47.10
C SER A 934 72.15 19.95 -46.90
N LEU A 935 71.52 19.18 -46.00
CA LEU A 935 71.28 19.56 -44.61
C LEU A 935 70.22 20.65 -44.36
N SER A 936 69.45 20.37 -43.31
CA SER A 936 69.03 21.29 -42.24
C SER A 936 67.53 21.58 -42.24
N LEU A 937 66.81 21.20 -41.18
CA LEU A 937 66.65 21.96 -39.93
C LEU A 937 65.72 23.17 -40.12
N ILE A 938 64.62 23.22 -39.37
CA ILE A 938 64.18 24.32 -38.48
C ILE A 938 62.64 24.21 -38.29
N ILE A 939 62.10 23.90 -37.10
CA ILE A 939 62.00 24.75 -35.89
C ILE A 939 60.85 25.79 -35.97
N ILE A 940 59.78 25.50 -35.18
CA ILE A 940 59.23 26.34 -34.09
C ILE A 940 58.09 27.38 -34.38
N LEU A 941 57.15 27.42 -33.40
CA LEU A 941 56.12 28.42 -32.99
C LEU A 941 54.70 28.23 -33.60
N ILE A 942 53.57 28.17 -32.88
CA ILE A 942 53.15 28.54 -31.50
C ILE A 942 51.88 27.78 -31.09
N ASN A 943 51.94 27.08 -29.96
CA ASN A 943 51.08 27.19 -28.76
C ASN A 943 49.61 27.69 -28.88
N ARG A 944 48.65 26.80 -28.60
CA ARG A 944 47.53 26.91 -27.62
C ARG A 944 46.50 25.81 -27.93
N LYS A 945 45.76 25.20 -27.02
CA LYS A 945 45.85 24.86 -25.59
C LYS A 945 44.64 23.92 -25.37
N ARG A 946 44.83 22.79 -24.69
CA ARG A 946 43.75 21.93 -24.18
C ARG A 946 42.96 22.64 -23.06
N ASN A 947 41.69 22.26 -22.96
CA ASN A 947 40.79 22.23 -21.79
C ASN A 947 40.45 23.55 -21.07
N ARG A 948 39.19 23.96 -21.20
CA ARG A 948 38.22 23.94 -20.10
C ARG A 948 36.82 23.74 -20.64
#